data_AF-A0A4Y7QJV0-F1
#
_entry.id   AF-A0A4Y7QJV0-F1
#
_cell.length_a   1.000
_cell.length_b   1.000
_cell.length_c   1.000
_cell.angle_alpha   90.00
_cell.angle_beta   90.00
_cell.angle_gamma   90.00
#
_symmetry.space_group_name_H-M   'P 1'
#
loop_
_entity.id
_entity.type
_entity.pdbx_description
1 polymer ?
#
loop_
_entity_poly.entity_id
_entity_poly.type
_entity_poly.pdbx_seq_one_letter_code
_entity_poly.pdbx_strand_id
1 'polypeptide(L)'
;MENLDQDTLLGPDLPRQLKWRVVTIAQDISEQILSFSKLPIPAFGIAKHINLKGKLEAFAVAGGDEVLVLVVKTGLKRSSANFRALSQMFEGPIPLAGFSMARMAILLSEFLHIPILKGIDLSTLQTNSTWKPWSPAKCVHKTVGGESGSPKITDLWDGLHEGEGIWKAVAMRAWISAIVAKYWQPHLSQSAWIKTTRISSKQLKSIAKMLIEDEFMDANKPRIVGNEFTNVKRSGEHITINNARFKTRVRRSKSTHVVLTDADGMQHVGRARGVNGRTTHVTTRSRVSTDEVKNIYVIGKEESTCAELARDEFLLLVMQGLRRLFSSPFVRYLWSPAECSRRFSGENVTHAHIIDNLNQSQSNVVDAMTATDDPVVVVHGPPGTGKTSTISAATSKLAETRKCSWIVAQSNVGVKNIAENLQKRGVPFKLIVSKEFYVEWHEHIYKSIPERMLIRSDVLEKCDDPAPLLHGIHVILCTLSMLSNPVLEDSRIYQLVPVEQLVVDEASQIGIFNYMHLFHKFRKLQKVCFFGDPKQRNAPYGQDNAKTLQCIFDLKHLQSRSYFLDTQCKPISQTPATIRSFISSAVYDKKLHSVHKIRDPSCLAFVDIYSTEEQVGKSWKNSREVHTVVRLVEKHYHSKNFCIITPYDPQRKAIEVALRKANLPWGNVFNVDSFQG
;
A
#
# COMPACT_ATOMS: atom_id res chain seq x y z
N MET A 1 37.94 -16.27 6.33
CA MET A 1 37.18 -16.94 5.25
C MET A 1 36.46 -18.06 5.96
N GLU A 2 35.14 -18.01 6.02
CA GLU A 2 34.33 -18.96 6.78
C GLU A 2 33.58 -19.88 5.81
N ASN A 3 33.31 -21.12 6.21
CA ASN A 3 32.50 -22.05 5.44
C ASN A 3 31.06 -21.97 5.93
N LEU A 4 30.13 -21.68 5.03
CA LEU A 4 28.71 -21.72 5.34
C LEU A 4 28.16 -23.13 5.05
N ASP A 5 27.68 -23.82 6.08
CA ASP A 5 27.05 -25.12 5.93
C ASP A 5 25.63 -24.99 5.37
N GLN A 6 25.33 -25.76 4.32
CA GLN A 6 24.12 -25.67 3.51
C GLN A 6 23.26 -26.93 3.56
N ASP A 7 23.61 -27.91 4.39
CA ASP A 7 23.12 -29.30 4.41
C ASP A 7 21.58 -29.48 4.39
N THR A 8 20.81 -28.40 4.48
CA THR A 8 19.36 -28.46 4.49
C THR A 8 18.61 -27.48 3.58
N LEU A 9 19.28 -26.78 2.64
CA LEU A 9 18.63 -25.75 1.80
C LEU A 9 18.40 -26.18 0.35
N LEU A 10 19.29 -26.98 -0.24
CA LEU A 10 19.27 -27.32 -1.67
C LEU A 10 19.63 -28.79 -1.90
N GLY A 11 19.25 -29.34 -3.06
CA GLY A 11 19.42 -30.75 -3.43
C GLY A 11 20.88 -31.21 -3.49
N PRO A 12 21.12 -32.52 -3.69
CA PRO A 12 22.44 -33.15 -3.57
C PRO A 12 23.52 -32.62 -4.53
N ASP A 13 23.13 -31.96 -5.63
CA ASP A 13 24.01 -31.52 -6.73
C ASP A 13 24.60 -30.10 -6.55
N LEU A 14 24.43 -29.47 -5.39
CA LEU A 14 24.97 -28.14 -5.10
C LEU A 14 26.07 -28.13 -4.04
N PRO A 15 27.04 -27.21 -4.13
CA PRO A 15 28.21 -27.21 -3.26
C PRO A 15 27.81 -26.93 -1.82
N ARG A 16 28.07 -27.90 -0.93
CA ARG A 16 27.64 -27.88 0.48
C ARG A 16 28.35 -26.85 1.35
N GLN A 17 29.46 -26.28 0.87
CA GLN A 17 30.23 -25.26 1.57
C GLN A 17 30.40 -24.03 0.69
N LEU A 18 29.92 -22.89 1.19
CA LEU A 18 30.11 -21.59 0.57
C LEU A 18 31.36 -20.90 1.13
N LYS A 19 32.25 -20.43 0.25
CA LYS A 19 33.33 -19.53 0.67
C LYS A 19 32.80 -18.10 0.69
N TRP A 20 32.64 -17.54 1.87
CA TRP A 20 32.22 -16.15 2.00
C TRP A 20 33.22 -15.31 2.79
N ARG A 21 33.25 -14.02 2.45
CA ARG A 21 34.11 -13.02 3.09
C ARG A 21 33.28 -11.79 3.41
N VAL A 22 33.31 -11.35 4.67
CA VAL A 22 32.70 -10.10 5.11
C VAL A 22 33.77 -9.03 5.18
N VAL A 23 33.53 -7.92 4.49
CA VAL A 23 34.47 -6.82 4.41
C VAL A 23 33.75 -5.49 4.62
N THR A 24 34.34 -4.59 5.38
CA THR A 24 33.78 -3.25 5.59
C THR A 24 34.33 -2.29 4.54
N ILE A 25 33.45 -1.55 3.86
CA ILE A 25 33.81 -0.63 2.76
C ILE A 25 34.76 0.52 3.18
N ALA A 26 34.93 0.75 4.48
CA ALA A 26 35.90 1.71 5.01
C ALA A 26 37.37 1.32 4.73
N GLN A 27 37.65 0.04 4.46
CA GLN A 27 38.98 -0.47 4.07
C GLN A 27 39.13 -0.42 2.55
N ASP A 28 40.33 -0.13 2.02
CA ASP A 28 40.58 -0.23 0.58
C ASP A 28 40.63 -1.71 0.17
N ILE A 29 39.66 -2.09 -0.65
CA ILE A 29 39.42 -3.45 -1.13
C ILE A 29 39.24 -3.45 -2.66
N SER A 30 39.71 -2.39 -3.31
CA SER A 30 39.57 -2.19 -4.75
C SER A 30 40.19 -3.33 -5.56
N GLU A 31 41.37 -3.82 -5.17
CA GLU A 31 42.01 -4.97 -5.80
C GLU A 31 41.18 -6.26 -5.68
N GLN A 32 40.54 -6.47 -4.52
CA GLN A 32 39.68 -7.64 -4.30
C GLN A 32 38.43 -7.58 -5.17
N ILE A 33 37.82 -6.39 -5.31
CA ILE A 33 36.66 -6.19 -6.20
C ILE A 33 37.06 -6.41 -7.67
N LEU A 34 38.23 -5.91 -8.07
CA LEU A 34 38.74 -6.06 -9.44
C LEU A 34 39.18 -7.48 -9.77
N SER A 35 39.68 -8.25 -8.81
CA SER A 35 39.95 -9.68 -9.03
C SER A 35 38.65 -10.46 -9.14
N PHE A 36 37.67 -10.14 -8.29
CA PHE A 36 36.35 -10.75 -8.30
C PHE A 36 35.58 -10.48 -9.61
N SER A 37 35.71 -9.26 -10.17
CA SER A 37 35.02 -8.88 -11.42
C SER A 37 35.55 -9.60 -12.68
N LYS A 38 36.71 -10.26 -12.58
CA LYS A 38 37.35 -11.02 -13.67
C LYS A 38 36.98 -12.51 -13.67
N LEU A 39 36.15 -12.97 -12.74
CA LEU A 39 35.74 -14.37 -12.68
C LEU A 39 34.98 -14.78 -13.96
N PRO A 40 35.28 -15.95 -14.56
CA PRO A 40 34.65 -16.41 -15.79
C PRO A 40 33.26 -16.98 -15.51
N ILE A 41 32.30 -16.11 -15.20
CA ILE A 41 30.94 -16.48 -14.80
C ILE A 41 29.89 -15.83 -15.72
N PRO A 42 28.70 -16.44 -15.88
CA PRO A 42 27.67 -15.89 -16.75
C PRO A 42 26.99 -14.63 -16.18
N ALA A 43 26.92 -14.52 -14.85
CA ALA A 43 26.37 -13.36 -14.14
C ALA A 43 26.85 -13.33 -12.70
N PHE A 44 26.93 -12.14 -12.11
CA PHE A 44 27.18 -11.94 -10.68
C PHE A 44 25.87 -11.90 -9.92
N GLY A 45 25.67 -12.82 -8.97
CA GLY A 45 24.49 -12.78 -8.09
C GLY A 45 24.59 -11.60 -7.13
N ILE A 46 23.49 -10.87 -6.88
CA ILE A 46 23.49 -9.71 -6.00
C ILE A 46 22.31 -9.70 -5.03
N ALA A 47 22.57 -9.26 -3.79
CA ALA A 47 21.56 -9.06 -2.77
C ALA A 47 21.91 -7.88 -1.86
N LYS A 48 20.89 -7.31 -1.19
CA LYS A 48 21.02 -6.14 -0.32
C LYS A 48 20.34 -6.36 1.03
N HIS A 49 20.79 -5.63 2.05
CA HIS A 49 20.08 -5.44 3.31
C HIS A 49 19.97 -3.96 3.65
N ILE A 50 18.74 -3.54 3.94
CA ILE A 50 18.40 -2.20 4.41
C ILE A 50 17.93 -2.35 5.85
N ASN A 51 18.46 -1.52 6.75
CA ASN A 51 18.08 -1.54 8.15
C ASN A 51 16.71 -0.90 8.39
N LEU A 52 16.19 -1.00 9.62
CA LEU A 52 14.91 -0.42 10.03
C LEU A 52 14.83 1.12 9.87
N LYS A 53 15.96 1.80 9.66
CA LYS A 53 16.04 3.25 9.40
C LYS A 53 16.07 3.59 7.91
N GLY A 54 15.89 2.61 7.02
CA GLY A 54 15.88 2.84 5.57
C GLY A 54 17.27 3.08 4.97
N LYS A 55 18.36 2.72 5.66
CA LYS A 55 19.73 2.86 5.15
C LYS A 55 20.28 1.51 4.71
N LEU A 56 21.03 1.51 3.60
CA LEU A 56 21.81 0.34 3.18
C LEU A 56 22.87 0.03 4.24
N GLU A 57 22.79 -1.17 4.80
CA GLU A 57 23.72 -1.63 5.84
C GLU A 57 24.73 -2.63 5.26
N ALA A 58 24.30 -3.48 4.33
CA ALA A 58 25.20 -4.33 3.55
C ALA A 58 24.61 -4.70 2.19
N PHE A 59 25.48 -5.08 1.27
CA PHE A 59 25.11 -5.81 0.05
C PHE A 59 26.14 -6.89 -0.22
N ALA A 60 25.75 -7.95 -0.93
CA ALA A 60 26.65 -9.04 -1.30
C ALA A 60 26.65 -9.25 -2.81
N VAL A 61 27.82 -9.63 -3.31
CA VAL A 61 28.03 -10.04 -4.71
C VAL A 61 28.60 -11.46 -4.70
N ALA A 62 28.02 -12.35 -5.50
CA ALA A 62 28.39 -13.75 -5.60
C ALA A 62 28.87 -14.08 -7.01
N GLY A 63 29.98 -14.80 -7.08
CA GLY A 63 30.58 -15.27 -8.33
C GLY A 63 30.85 -16.77 -8.24
N GLY A 64 29.88 -17.58 -8.68
CA GLY A 64 29.92 -19.02 -8.41
C GLY A 64 29.77 -19.31 -6.92
N ASP A 65 30.76 -19.97 -6.32
CA ASP A 65 30.73 -20.43 -4.92
C ASP A 65 31.46 -19.48 -3.96
N GLU A 66 31.97 -18.37 -4.49
CA GLU A 66 32.58 -17.30 -3.70
C GLU A 66 31.61 -16.13 -3.52
N VAL A 67 31.50 -15.62 -2.30
CA VAL A 67 30.64 -14.47 -1.97
C VAL A 67 31.40 -13.40 -1.21
N LEU A 68 31.31 -12.18 -1.73
CA LEU A 68 31.83 -10.98 -1.10
C LEU A 68 30.67 -10.19 -0.48
N VAL A 69 30.62 -10.12 0.85
CA VAL A 69 29.67 -9.29 1.60
C VAL A 69 30.34 -7.98 1.97
N LEU A 70 29.73 -6.88 1.54
CA LEU A 70 30.23 -5.52 1.71
C LEU A 70 29.35 -4.78 2.71
N VAL A 71 29.90 -4.52 3.90
CA VAL A 71 29.23 -3.79 4.98
C VAL A 71 29.44 -2.28 4.81
N VAL A 72 28.34 -1.54 4.79
CA VAL A 72 28.26 -0.09 4.53
C VAL A 72 28.06 0.64 5.86
N LYS A 73 29.15 0.90 6.61
CA LYS A 73 29.09 1.68 7.87
C LYS A 73 29.02 3.19 7.62
N THR A 74 29.70 3.66 6.57
CA THR A 74 29.72 5.05 6.11
C THR A 74 29.46 5.06 4.61
N GLY A 75 28.85 6.14 4.10
CA GLY A 75 28.58 6.28 2.67
C GLY A 75 29.86 6.16 1.82
N LEU A 76 29.75 5.54 0.65
CA LEU A 76 30.88 5.34 -0.26
C LEU A 76 31.31 6.68 -0.88
N LYS A 77 32.53 7.14 -0.56
CA LYS A 77 33.09 8.38 -1.14
C LYS A 77 33.37 8.16 -2.64
N ARG A 78 32.90 9.09 -3.49
CA ARG A 78 33.10 9.05 -4.95
C ARG A 78 34.58 9.05 -5.38
N SER A 79 35.47 9.60 -4.56
CA SER A 79 36.92 9.61 -4.82
C SER A 79 37.64 8.32 -4.42
N SER A 80 36.98 7.40 -3.72
CA SER A 80 37.61 6.17 -3.22
C SER A 80 37.99 5.20 -4.35
N ALA A 81 39.06 4.43 -4.16
CA ALA A 81 39.43 3.32 -5.06
C ALA A 81 38.30 2.27 -5.12
N ASN A 82 37.65 1.99 -3.98
CA ASN A 82 36.47 1.12 -3.89
C ASN A 82 35.33 1.58 -4.81
N PHE A 83 35.05 2.88 -4.88
CA PHE A 83 34.02 3.42 -5.78
C PHE A 83 34.33 3.15 -7.25
N ARG A 84 35.58 3.37 -7.67
CA ARG A 84 36.03 3.12 -9.04
C ARG A 84 35.91 1.63 -9.38
N ALA A 85 36.38 0.75 -8.48
CA ALA A 85 36.32 -0.70 -8.67
C ALA A 85 34.87 -1.22 -8.78
N LEU A 86 33.97 -0.79 -7.88
CA LEU A 86 32.56 -1.17 -7.93
C LEU A 86 31.85 -0.63 -9.18
N SER A 87 32.14 0.61 -9.57
CA SER A 87 31.57 1.20 -10.79
C SER A 87 31.99 0.40 -12.03
N GLN A 88 33.27 0.01 -12.12
CA GLN A 88 33.77 -0.83 -13.21
C GLN A 88 33.11 -2.21 -13.23
N MET A 89 32.89 -2.83 -12.06
CA MET A 89 32.20 -4.12 -11.97
C MET A 89 30.73 -4.03 -12.41
N PHE A 90 30.00 -3.00 -11.97
CA PHE A 90 28.58 -2.82 -12.26
C PHE A 90 28.30 -2.34 -13.70
N GLU A 91 29.26 -1.65 -14.32
CA GLU A 91 29.23 -1.25 -15.73
C GLU A 91 29.77 -2.33 -16.67
N GLY A 92 30.46 -3.34 -16.12
CA GLY A 92 31.14 -4.39 -16.86
C GLY A 92 30.27 -5.20 -17.83
N PRO A 93 30.89 -6.07 -18.63
CA PRO A 93 30.17 -6.89 -19.62
C PRO A 93 29.33 -7.99 -18.97
N ILE A 94 29.69 -8.44 -17.77
CA ILE A 94 28.97 -9.48 -17.02
C ILE A 94 27.82 -8.82 -16.25
N PRO A 95 26.56 -9.22 -16.45
CA PRO A 95 25.42 -8.61 -15.79
C PRO A 95 25.32 -9.02 -14.32
N LEU A 96 24.74 -8.14 -13.51
CA LEU A 96 24.27 -8.49 -12.16
C LEU A 96 22.92 -9.22 -12.24
N ALA A 97 22.74 -10.30 -11.50
CA ALA A 97 21.49 -11.05 -11.44
C ALA A 97 20.92 -11.04 -10.03
N GLY A 98 19.64 -10.70 -9.90
CA GLY A 98 18.97 -10.63 -8.61
C GLY A 98 17.45 -10.72 -8.71
N PHE A 99 16.79 -10.76 -7.56
CA PHE A 99 15.34 -10.70 -7.44
C PHE A 99 14.88 -9.27 -7.15
N SER A 100 13.80 -8.84 -7.78
CA SER A 100 13.35 -7.44 -7.74
C SER A 100 14.46 -6.48 -8.17
N MET A 101 15.16 -6.85 -9.24
CA MET A 101 16.42 -6.24 -9.67
C MET A 101 16.23 -4.77 -10.06
N ALA A 102 15.05 -4.37 -10.53
CA ALA A 102 14.76 -2.96 -10.81
C ALA A 102 14.79 -2.09 -9.55
N ARG A 103 14.15 -2.55 -8.46
CA ARG A 103 14.22 -1.89 -7.14
C ARG A 103 15.64 -1.89 -6.61
N MET A 104 16.32 -3.04 -6.70
CA MET A 104 17.69 -3.19 -6.24
C MET A 104 18.66 -2.24 -6.96
N ALA A 105 18.57 -2.16 -8.29
CA ALA A 105 19.39 -1.29 -9.12
C ALA A 105 19.23 0.19 -8.76
N ILE A 106 17.98 0.65 -8.61
CA ILE A 106 17.69 2.06 -8.26
C ILE A 106 18.24 2.38 -6.86
N LEU A 107 18.01 1.52 -5.88
CA LEU A 107 18.46 1.72 -4.51
C LEU A 107 19.98 1.69 -4.38
N LEU A 108 20.64 0.70 -4.97
CA LEU A 108 22.11 0.62 -4.96
C LEU A 108 22.76 1.80 -5.69
N SER A 109 22.16 2.25 -6.79
CA SER A 109 22.64 3.44 -7.51
C SER A 109 22.61 4.68 -6.62
N GLU A 110 21.54 4.86 -5.84
CA GLU A 110 21.42 6.00 -4.92
C GLU A 110 22.38 5.88 -3.73
N PHE A 111 22.38 4.72 -3.04
CA PHE A 111 23.19 4.53 -1.83
C PHE A 111 24.70 4.50 -2.09
N LEU A 112 25.13 3.95 -3.22
CA LEU A 112 26.55 3.83 -3.58
C LEU A 112 27.00 4.99 -4.49
N HIS A 113 26.08 5.85 -4.93
CA HIS A 113 26.29 6.92 -5.89
C HIS A 113 26.85 6.43 -7.25
N ILE A 114 26.60 5.17 -7.61
CA ILE A 114 27.03 4.55 -8.86
C ILE A 114 25.96 4.81 -9.93
N PRO A 115 26.24 5.62 -10.97
CA PRO A 115 25.21 6.06 -11.92
C PRO A 115 24.79 4.97 -12.91
N ILE A 116 25.68 4.02 -13.21
CA ILE A 116 25.49 2.99 -14.23
C ILE A 116 25.49 1.63 -13.55
N LEU A 117 24.35 0.96 -13.61
CA LEU A 117 24.19 -0.41 -13.14
C LEU A 117 23.43 -1.20 -14.19
N LYS A 118 24.00 -2.35 -14.60
CA LYS A 118 23.40 -3.29 -15.55
C LYS A 118 23.00 -4.57 -14.81
N GLY A 119 21.78 -5.04 -15.02
CA GLY A 119 21.35 -6.29 -14.41
C GLY A 119 20.18 -6.99 -15.08
N ILE A 120 19.86 -8.16 -14.55
CA ILE A 120 18.81 -9.07 -15.02
C ILE A 120 17.93 -9.43 -13.82
N ASP A 121 16.62 -9.32 -14.02
CA ASP A 121 15.65 -9.76 -13.02
C ASP A 121 15.35 -11.25 -13.18
N LEU A 122 15.72 -12.03 -12.16
CA LEU A 122 15.54 -13.49 -12.15
C LEU A 122 14.08 -13.89 -11.91
N SER A 123 13.27 -13.02 -11.31
CA SER A 123 11.88 -13.33 -10.99
C SER A 123 10.97 -13.32 -12.23
N THR A 124 11.37 -12.59 -13.28
CA THR A 124 10.62 -12.51 -14.54
C THR A 124 11.25 -13.26 -15.72
N LEU A 125 12.43 -13.86 -15.54
CA LEU A 125 13.21 -14.43 -16.65
C LEU A 125 12.49 -15.55 -17.41
N GLN A 126 11.85 -16.48 -16.69
CA GLN A 126 11.12 -17.62 -17.26
C GLN A 126 9.60 -17.48 -17.16
N THR A 127 9.11 -16.27 -16.88
CA THR A 127 7.68 -16.03 -16.70
C THR A 127 7.07 -15.44 -17.95
N ASN A 128 5.91 -15.96 -18.39
CA ASN A 128 5.15 -15.38 -19.50
C ASN A 128 4.50 -14.03 -19.15
N SER A 129 4.58 -13.59 -17.89
CA SER A 129 3.94 -12.37 -17.42
C SER A 129 4.80 -11.70 -16.36
N THR A 130 5.15 -10.43 -16.59
CA THR A 130 5.84 -9.56 -15.65
C THR A 130 5.01 -9.19 -14.42
N TRP A 131 3.67 -9.37 -14.50
CA TRP A 131 2.74 -9.10 -13.40
C TRP A 131 2.81 -10.15 -12.28
N LYS A 132 3.14 -11.40 -12.60
CA LYS A 132 3.24 -12.51 -11.62
C LYS A 132 4.67 -13.03 -11.54
N PRO A 133 5.63 -12.22 -11.05
CA PRO A 133 7.01 -12.65 -10.88
C PRO A 133 7.07 -13.88 -9.98
N TRP A 134 7.99 -14.79 -10.28
CA TRP A 134 8.20 -15.96 -9.44
C TRP A 134 8.92 -15.58 -8.15
N SER A 135 8.47 -16.14 -7.02
CA SER A 135 9.17 -16.02 -5.76
C SER A 135 10.56 -16.69 -5.83
N PRO A 136 11.56 -16.24 -5.07
CA PRO A 136 12.89 -16.87 -5.03
C PRO A 136 12.82 -18.39 -4.81
N ALA A 137 12.00 -18.84 -3.85
CA ALA A 137 11.76 -20.26 -3.59
C ALA A 137 11.24 -21.04 -4.81
N LYS A 138 10.44 -20.40 -5.67
CA LYS A 138 9.88 -21.02 -6.87
C LYS A 138 10.93 -21.09 -7.98
N CYS A 139 11.75 -20.06 -8.17
CA CYS A 139 12.85 -20.09 -9.13
C CYS A 139 13.82 -21.21 -8.77
N VAL A 140 14.25 -21.27 -7.51
CA VAL A 140 15.15 -22.33 -7.02
C VAL A 140 14.56 -23.73 -7.21
N HIS A 141 13.28 -23.92 -6.84
CA HIS A 141 12.61 -25.21 -7.05
C HIS A 141 12.62 -25.64 -8.53
N LYS A 142 12.42 -24.70 -9.46
CA LYS A 142 12.46 -24.96 -10.90
C LYS A 142 13.88 -25.17 -11.43
N THR A 143 14.89 -24.67 -10.74
CA THR A 143 16.31 -24.81 -11.11
C THR A 143 16.91 -26.14 -10.65
N VAL A 144 16.72 -26.50 -9.37
CA VAL A 144 17.48 -27.58 -8.71
C VAL A 144 16.64 -28.86 -8.52
N GLY A 145 15.31 -28.75 -8.56
CA GLY A 145 14.41 -29.85 -8.20
C GLY A 145 14.39 -30.11 -6.67
N GLY A 146 13.20 -30.40 -6.13
CA GLY A 146 13.01 -30.76 -4.72
C GLY A 146 12.09 -29.80 -3.94
N GLU A 147 11.06 -30.36 -3.30
CA GLU A 147 10.06 -29.61 -2.51
C GLU A 147 10.61 -29.14 -1.14
N SER A 148 11.69 -29.76 -0.67
CA SER A 148 12.17 -29.72 0.73
C SER A 148 12.72 -28.36 1.18
N GLY A 149 13.13 -27.47 0.25
CA GLY A 149 13.80 -26.20 0.55
C GLY A 149 12.91 -24.94 0.52
N SER A 150 11.69 -25.01 -0.02
CA SER A 150 10.84 -23.82 -0.24
C SER A 150 10.62 -22.95 1.00
N PRO A 151 10.28 -23.49 2.19
CA PRO A 151 10.04 -22.67 3.38
C PRO A 151 11.30 -21.95 3.88
N LYS A 152 12.45 -22.63 3.85
CA LYS A 152 13.73 -22.07 4.30
C LYS A 152 14.23 -20.97 3.37
N ILE A 153 14.02 -21.13 2.06
CA ILE A 153 14.34 -20.09 1.08
C ILE A 153 13.41 -18.89 1.27
N THR A 154 12.11 -19.10 1.51
CA THR A 154 11.19 -18.00 1.84
C THR A 154 11.67 -17.24 3.09
N ASP A 155 12.01 -17.95 4.16
CA ASP A 155 12.51 -17.35 5.41
C ASP A 155 13.84 -16.59 5.23
N LEU A 156 14.68 -17.01 4.29
CA LEU A 156 15.90 -16.27 3.95
C LEU A 156 15.62 -14.87 3.38
N TRP A 157 14.53 -14.70 2.63
CA TRP A 157 14.12 -13.39 2.10
C TRP A 157 13.21 -12.61 3.06
N ASP A 158 12.30 -13.30 3.74
CA ASP A 158 11.16 -12.71 4.45
C ASP A 158 11.27 -12.79 5.98
N GLY A 159 12.21 -13.58 6.50
CA GLY A 159 12.46 -13.80 7.92
C GLY A 159 13.20 -12.64 8.60
N LEU A 160 13.16 -12.66 9.94
CA LEU A 160 13.88 -11.72 10.79
C LEU A 160 15.29 -12.27 11.05
N HIS A 161 16.31 -11.52 10.64
CA HIS A 161 17.72 -11.85 10.84
C HIS A 161 18.35 -10.78 11.71
N GLU A 162 19.12 -11.19 12.72
CA GLU A 162 19.79 -10.29 13.66
C GLU A 162 21.30 -10.59 13.73
N GLY A 163 22.10 -9.57 14.05
CA GLY A 163 23.55 -9.69 14.19
C GLY A 163 24.21 -10.29 12.95
N GLU A 164 25.09 -11.28 13.16
CA GLU A 164 25.80 -11.97 12.07
C GLU A 164 24.88 -12.76 11.14
N GLY A 165 23.67 -13.10 11.59
CA GLY A 165 22.64 -13.75 10.76
C GLY A 165 22.24 -12.90 9.55
N ILE A 166 22.34 -11.56 9.65
CA ILE A 166 22.07 -10.64 8.55
C ILE A 166 23.07 -10.86 7.41
N TRP A 167 24.37 -10.91 7.72
CA TRP A 167 25.41 -11.06 6.71
C TRP A 167 25.31 -12.42 6.02
N LYS A 168 25.06 -13.48 6.80
CA LYS A 168 24.77 -14.82 6.29
C LYS A 168 23.57 -14.81 5.34
N ALA A 169 22.47 -14.17 5.73
CA ALA A 169 21.27 -14.12 4.92
C ALA A 169 21.49 -13.35 3.60
N VAL A 170 22.23 -12.24 3.62
CA VAL A 170 22.55 -11.47 2.40
C VAL A 170 23.50 -12.25 1.50
N ALA A 171 24.52 -12.91 2.06
CA ALA A 171 25.45 -13.73 1.31
C ALA A 171 24.73 -14.86 0.57
N MET A 172 23.85 -15.58 1.27
CA MET A 172 23.08 -16.68 0.70
C MET A 172 22.11 -16.21 -0.39
N ARG A 173 21.47 -15.04 -0.21
CA ARG A 173 20.59 -14.46 -1.24
C ARG A 173 21.35 -14.13 -2.53
N ALA A 174 22.55 -13.56 -2.41
CA ALA A 174 23.41 -13.28 -3.56
C ALA A 174 23.85 -14.58 -4.24
N TRP A 175 24.27 -15.57 -3.47
CA TRP A 175 24.70 -16.88 -3.98
C TRP A 175 23.58 -17.63 -4.71
N ILE A 176 22.38 -17.70 -4.12
CA ILE A 176 21.20 -18.29 -4.77
C ILE A 176 20.92 -17.57 -6.10
N SER A 177 21.05 -16.24 -6.13
CA SER A 177 20.87 -15.49 -7.37
C SER A 177 21.91 -15.86 -8.43
N ALA A 178 23.17 -16.09 -8.03
CA ALA A 178 24.23 -16.54 -8.93
C ALA A 178 23.98 -17.97 -9.47
N ILE A 179 23.52 -18.90 -8.62
CA ILE A 179 23.18 -20.27 -9.05
C ILE A 179 22.05 -20.26 -10.06
N VAL A 180 20.95 -19.57 -9.74
CA VAL A 180 19.79 -19.49 -10.63
C VAL A 180 20.21 -18.91 -11.97
N ALA A 181 21.05 -17.86 -11.97
CA ALA A 181 21.59 -17.29 -13.20
C ALA A 181 22.49 -18.26 -13.98
N LYS A 182 23.34 -19.03 -13.29
CA LYS A 182 24.22 -20.05 -13.91
C LYS A 182 23.40 -21.13 -14.63
N TYR A 183 22.38 -21.67 -13.99
CA TYR A 183 21.52 -22.69 -14.60
C TYR A 183 20.68 -22.15 -15.76
N TRP A 184 20.29 -20.88 -15.70
CA TRP A 184 19.47 -20.24 -16.74
C TRP A 184 20.28 -19.43 -17.76
N GLN A 185 21.58 -19.72 -17.87
CA GLN A 185 22.51 -19.02 -18.77
C GLN A 185 22.00 -18.83 -20.21
N PRO A 186 21.38 -19.83 -20.88
CA PRO A 186 20.85 -19.64 -22.24
C PRO A 186 19.80 -18.53 -22.35
N HIS A 187 19.04 -18.30 -21.28
CA HIS A 187 17.99 -17.27 -21.24
C HIS A 187 18.52 -15.89 -20.87
N LEU A 188 19.69 -15.79 -20.22
CA LEU A 188 20.28 -14.50 -19.84
C LEU A 188 20.57 -13.63 -21.06
N SER A 189 21.10 -14.21 -22.13
CA SER A 189 21.45 -13.49 -23.36
C SER A 189 20.24 -12.93 -24.10
N GLN A 190 19.06 -13.55 -23.95
CA GLN A 190 17.80 -13.12 -24.57
C GLN A 190 16.97 -12.20 -23.66
N SER A 191 17.40 -12.01 -22.41
CA SER A 191 16.65 -11.26 -21.40
C SER A 191 16.66 -9.75 -21.65
N ALA A 192 15.64 -9.06 -21.14
CA ALA A 192 15.60 -7.60 -21.16
C ALA A 192 16.48 -7.03 -20.04
N TRP A 193 17.56 -6.34 -20.42
CA TRP A 193 18.53 -5.77 -19.49
C TRP A 193 17.95 -4.56 -18.74
N ILE A 194 18.06 -4.58 -17.43
CA ILE A 194 17.84 -3.42 -16.55
C ILE A 194 19.06 -2.52 -16.65
N LYS A 195 18.82 -1.23 -16.94
CA LYS A 195 19.87 -0.21 -16.95
C LYS A 195 19.38 1.04 -16.22
N THR A 196 20.13 1.51 -15.24
CA THR A 196 19.81 2.76 -14.51
C THR A 196 19.90 4.00 -15.41
N THR A 197 20.70 3.94 -16.49
CA THR A 197 20.86 5.00 -17.49
C THR A 197 19.64 5.23 -18.38
N ARG A 198 18.57 4.42 -18.25
CA ARG A 198 17.32 4.62 -18.99
C ARG A 198 16.57 5.88 -18.58
N ILE A 199 16.84 6.40 -17.38
CA ILE A 199 16.26 7.64 -16.86
C ILE A 199 17.37 8.59 -16.42
N SER A 200 17.06 9.89 -16.33
CA SER A 200 18.08 10.87 -15.94
C SER A 200 18.44 10.74 -14.46
N SER A 201 19.66 11.15 -14.08
CA SER A 201 20.12 11.07 -12.68
C SER A 201 19.23 11.83 -11.70
N LYS A 202 18.57 12.92 -12.15
CA LYS A 202 17.61 13.67 -11.32
C LYS A 202 16.33 12.86 -11.08
N GLN A 203 15.83 12.19 -12.12
CA GLN A 203 14.64 11.34 -12.05
C GLN A 203 14.91 10.10 -11.20
N LEU A 204 16.08 9.48 -11.38
CA LEU A 204 16.52 8.31 -10.61
C LEU A 204 16.57 8.63 -9.11
N LYS A 205 17.18 9.75 -8.73
CA LYS A 205 17.20 10.25 -7.34
C LYS A 205 15.80 10.44 -6.77
N SER A 206 14.88 11.04 -7.54
CA SER A 206 13.51 11.26 -7.09
C SER A 206 12.77 9.95 -6.84
N ILE A 207 12.93 8.95 -7.72
CA ILE A 207 12.33 7.61 -7.52
C ILE A 207 13.00 6.88 -6.37
N ALA A 208 14.32 6.93 -6.27
CA ALA A 208 15.06 6.27 -5.20
C ALA A 208 14.61 6.75 -3.82
N LYS A 209 14.38 8.06 -3.64
CA LYS A 209 13.82 8.60 -2.39
C LYS A 209 12.48 7.96 -2.03
N MET A 210 11.54 7.87 -2.98
CA MET A 210 10.23 7.23 -2.75
C MET A 210 10.35 5.73 -2.49
N LEU A 211 11.29 5.04 -3.15
CA LEU A 211 11.55 3.61 -2.89
C LEU A 211 12.19 3.37 -1.53
N ILE A 212 13.06 4.26 -1.05
CA ILE A 212 13.65 4.16 0.30
C ILE A 212 12.53 4.26 1.35
N GLU A 213 11.56 5.16 1.15
CA GLU A 213 10.38 5.30 2.01
C GLU A 213 9.52 4.03 1.98
N ASP A 214 9.30 3.45 0.80
CA ASP A 214 8.55 2.19 0.63
C ASP A 214 9.24 1.01 1.35
N GLU A 215 10.57 0.87 1.22
CA GLU A 215 11.35 -0.15 1.93
C GLU A 215 11.32 0.08 3.44
N PHE A 216 11.40 1.33 3.89
CA PHE A 216 11.29 1.67 5.31
C PHE A 216 9.90 1.30 5.86
N MET A 217 8.84 1.59 5.11
CA MET A 217 7.48 1.22 5.49
C MET A 217 7.31 -0.30 5.58
N ASP A 218 7.82 -1.03 4.59
CA ASP A 218 7.78 -2.49 4.54
C ASP A 218 8.63 -3.15 5.65
N ALA A 219 9.77 -2.55 6.01
CA ALA A 219 10.61 -3.00 7.11
C ALA A 219 9.94 -2.82 8.49
N ASN A 220 9.11 -1.79 8.65
CA ASN A 220 8.39 -1.51 9.88
C ASN A 220 7.02 -2.22 9.98
N LYS A 221 6.57 -2.94 8.93
CA LYS A 221 5.37 -3.80 9.02
C LYS A 221 5.63 -4.95 10.01
N PRO A 222 4.70 -5.25 10.94
CA PRO A 222 4.88 -6.33 11.91
C PRO A 222 4.97 -7.68 11.20
N ARG A 223 6.04 -8.44 11.48
CA ARG A 223 6.24 -9.80 10.96
C ARG A 223 5.47 -10.86 11.75
N ILE A 224 4.97 -10.51 12.92
CA ILE A 224 4.16 -11.37 13.78
C ILE A 224 2.88 -10.60 14.09
N VAL A 225 1.74 -11.14 13.66
CA VAL A 225 0.42 -10.55 13.86
C VAL A 225 -0.47 -11.54 14.58
N GLY A 226 -1.01 -11.14 15.73
CA GLY A 226 -2.03 -11.90 16.44
C GLY A 226 -3.37 -11.86 15.69
N ASN A 227 -3.98 -13.01 15.48
CA ASN A 227 -5.29 -13.15 14.86
C ASN A 227 -6.40 -13.10 15.94
N GLU A 228 -7.48 -12.39 15.64
CA GLU A 228 -8.70 -12.44 16.44
C GLU A 228 -9.68 -13.42 15.78
N PHE A 229 -10.07 -14.48 16.49
CA PHE A 229 -10.96 -15.53 16.01
C PHE A 229 -12.14 -15.78 16.96
N THR A 230 -13.21 -16.36 16.43
CA THR A 230 -14.41 -16.75 17.19
C THR A 230 -14.47 -18.24 17.46
N ASN A 231 -13.98 -19.06 16.52
CA ASN A 231 -14.02 -20.52 16.62
C ASN A 231 -12.93 -21.14 15.73
N VAL A 232 -12.44 -22.30 16.13
CA VAL A 232 -11.51 -23.16 15.37
C VAL A 232 -12.11 -24.56 15.33
N LYS A 233 -12.36 -25.09 14.13
CA LYS A 233 -12.94 -26.43 13.93
C LYS A 233 -11.99 -27.31 13.13
N ARG A 234 -11.90 -28.60 13.48
CA ARG A 234 -11.17 -29.59 12.68
C ARG A 234 -12.11 -30.31 11.72
N SER A 235 -11.64 -30.53 10.49
CA SER A 235 -12.29 -31.42 9.53
C SER A 235 -11.20 -32.25 8.84
N GLY A 236 -10.89 -33.42 9.41
CA GLY A 236 -9.81 -34.30 8.93
C GLY A 236 -8.41 -33.69 9.08
N GLU A 237 -7.73 -33.44 7.97
CA GLU A 237 -6.40 -32.79 7.92
C GLU A 237 -6.47 -31.26 7.89
N HIS A 238 -7.67 -30.69 7.75
CA HIS A 238 -7.89 -29.25 7.65
C HIS A 238 -8.37 -28.68 8.98
N ILE A 239 -7.81 -27.53 9.34
CA ILE A 239 -8.28 -26.67 10.42
C ILE A 239 -9.02 -25.50 9.79
N THR A 240 -10.22 -25.23 10.27
CA THR A 240 -11.07 -24.14 9.82
C THR A 240 -11.13 -23.08 10.91
N ILE A 241 -10.57 -21.91 10.63
CA ILE A 241 -10.54 -20.77 11.54
C ILE A 241 -11.64 -19.79 11.14
N ASN A 242 -12.53 -19.44 12.05
CA ASN A 242 -13.51 -18.38 11.86
C ASN A 242 -12.98 -17.06 12.44
N ASN A 243 -12.54 -16.17 11.56
CA ASN A 243 -11.92 -14.89 11.92
C ASN A 243 -12.96 -13.92 12.48
N ALA A 244 -12.66 -13.32 13.63
CA ALA A 244 -13.53 -12.33 14.27
C ALA A 244 -13.38 -10.93 13.64
N ARG A 245 -12.19 -10.60 13.11
CA ARG A 245 -11.88 -9.25 12.61
C ARG A 245 -11.18 -9.28 11.26
N PHE A 246 -11.62 -8.40 10.35
CA PHE A 246 -11.11 -8.34 8.99
C PHE A 246 -9.62 -7.98 8.92
N LYS A 247 -9.17 -7.00 9.73
CA LYS A 247 -7.79 -6.49 9.72
C LYS A 247 -6.76 -7.53 10.17
N THR A 248 -7.10 -8.39 11.13
CA THR A 248 -6.20 -9.40 11.69
C THR A 248 -6.44 -10.80 11.11
N ARG A 249 -7.29 -10.92 10.08
CA ARG A 249 -7.69 -12.22 9.53
C ARG A 249 -6.51 -13.01 8.95
N VAL A 250 -6.53 -14.32 9.11
CA VAL A 250 -5.57 -15.21 8.46
C VAL A 250 -5.87 -15.28 6.97
N ARG A 251 -4.90 -14.92 6.13
CA ARG A 251 -5.02 -14.99 4.67
C ARG A 251 -4.07 -16.03 4.09
N ARG A 252 -4.43 -16.54 2.90
CA ARG A 252 -3.50 -17.32 2.09
C ARG A 252 -2.31 -16.44 1.70
N SER A 253 -1.11 -16.94 1.91
CA SER A 253 0.12 -16.29 1.46
C SER A 253 1.21 -17.34 1.24
N LYS A 254 2.13 -17.05 0.33
CA LYS A 254 3.35 -17.83 0.09
C LYS A 254 4.48 -17.48 1.06
N SER A 255 4.41 -16.31 1.68
CA SER A 255 5.43 -15.70 2.54
C SER A 255 5.11 -15.78 4.04
N THR A 256 3.90 -16.23 4.40
CA THR A 256 3.49 -16.40 5.81
C THR A 256 3.13 -17.84 6.16
N HIS A 257 3.26 -18.15 7.45
CA HIS A 257 2.76 -19.37 8.07
C HIS A 257 1.92 -19.02 9.31
N VAL A 258 1.08 -19.96 9.71
CA VAL A 258 0.14 -19.82 10.82
C VAL A 258 0.65 -20.66 11.97
N VAL A 259 0.79 -20.07 13.15
CA VAL A 259 1.13 -20.77 14.39
C VAL A 259 -0.09 -20.78 15.29
N LEU A 260 -0.59 -21.98 15.60
CA LEU A 260 -1.67 -22.19 16.56
C LEU A 260 -1.05 -22.62 17.90
N THR A 261 -1.45 -21.99 19.00
CA THR A 261 -1.02 -22.36 20.35
C THR A 261 -2.20 -22.99 21.08
N ASP A 262 -2.03 -24.22 21.57
CA ASP A 262 -3.04 -24.92 22.37
C ASP A 262 -3.07 -24.44 23.85
N ALA A 263 -3.89 -25.09 24.67
CA ALA A 263 -4.07 -24.73 26.08
C ALA A 263 -2.82 -25.05 26.92
N ASP A 264 -2.08 -26.10 26.53
CA ASP A 264 -0.84 -26.54 27.16
C ASP A 264 0.38 -25.69 26.73
N GLY A 265 0.20 -24.81 25.75
CA GLY A 265 1.24 -23.92 25.23
C GLY A 265 2.06 -24.51 24.09
N MET A 266 1.71 -25.70 23.58
CA MET A 266 2.35 -26.29 22.41
C MET A 266 1.99 -25.51 21.14
N GLN A 267 2.99 -25.38 20.26
CA GLN A 267 2.87 -24.62 19.02
C GLN A 267 2.76 -25.55 17.81
N HIS A 268 1.71 -25.34 17.02
CA HIS A 268 1.45 -26.09 15.80
C HIS A 268 1.58 -25.18 14.58
N VAL A 269 2.48 -25.52 13.68
CA VAL A 269 2.74 -24.74 12.46
C VAL A 269 1.87 -25.27 11.31
N GLY A 270 1.17 -24.36 10.65
CA GLY A 270 0.32 -24.61 9.49
C GLY A 270 0.44 -23.56 8.39
N ARG A 271 -0.24 -23.80 7.28
CA ARG A 271 -0.34 -22.88 6.14
C ARG A 271 -1.79 -22.66 5.73
N ALA A 272 -2.14 -21.40 5.50
CA ALA A 272 -3.46 -21.04 4.97
C ALA A 272 -3.55 -21.42 3.48
N ARG A 273 -4.58 -22.20 3.12
CA ARG A 273 -4.81 -22.70 1.75
C ARG A 273 -5.92 -21.95 1.02
N GLY A 274 -6.94 -21.51 1.75
CA GLY A 274 -8.09 -20.81 1.17
C GLY A 274 -8.80 -19.95 2.20
N VAL A 275 -9.41 -18.87 1.72
CA VAL A 275 -10.25 -17.97 2.50
C VAL A 275 -11.59 -17.85 1.77
N ASN A 276 -12.69 -18.00 2.50
CA ASN A 276 -14.02 -17.67 2.01
C ASN A 276 -14.76 -16.92 3.11
N GLY A 277 -15.09 -15.65 2.83
CA GLY A 277 -15.68 -14.75 3.83
C GLY A 277 -14.81 -14.66 5.10
N ARG A 278 -15.40 -14.97 6.26
CA ARG A 278 -14.71 -14.98 7.56
C ARG A 278 -13.94 -16.27 7.83
N THR A 279 -14.09 -17.27 6.97
CA THR A 279 -13.54 -18.60 7.19
C THR A 279 -12.22 -18.80 6.46
N THR A 280 -11.19 -19.25 7.19
CA THR A 280 -9.88 -19.59 6.63
C THR A 280 -9.56 -21.06 6.86
N HIS A 281 -9.17 -21.77 5.80
CA HIS A 281 -8.71 -23.15 5.89
C HIS A 281 -7.19 -23.21 6.00
N VAL A 282 -6.70 -23.87 7.04
CA VAL A 282 -5.29 -24.07 7.36
C VAL A 282 -4.96 -25.56 7.36
N THR A 283 -3.86 -25.93 6.71
CA THR A 283 -3.31 -27.28 6.76
C THR A 283 -2.13 -27.32 7.73
N THR A 284 -2.16 -28.22 8.71
CA THR A 284 -1.07 -28.45 9.68
C THR A 284 -0.42 -29.82 9.45
N ARG A 285 0.87 -29.95 9.78
CA ARG A 285 1.55 -31.26 9.74
C ARG A 285 1.28 -32.12 10.97
N SER A 286 0.96 -31.48 12.10
CA SER A 286 0.66 -32.15 13.38
C SER A 286 -0.85 -32.22 13.64
N ARG A 287 -1.25 -33.24 14.41
CA ARG A 287 -2.59 -33.28 15.02
C ARG A 287 -2.68 -32.16 16.05
N VAL A 288 -3.71 -31.33 15.95
CA VAL A 288 -3.98 -30.19 16.83
C VAL A 288 -5.32 -30.44 17.48
N SER A 289 -5.38 -30.36 18.82
CA SER A 289 -6.62 -30.34 19.58
C SER A 289 -7.32 -28.99 19.32
N THR A 290 -8.50 -29.00 18.70
CA THR A 290 -9.16 -27.74 18.27
C THR A 290 -9.98 -27.07 19.36
N ASP A 291 -10.38 -27.80 20.40
CA ASP A 291 -11.19 -27.29 21.50
C ASP A 291 -10.35 -26.48 22.53
N GLU A 292 -9.02 -26.44 22.33
CA GLU A 292 -8.05 -25.87 23.26
C GLU A 292 -7.19 -24.75 22.65
N VAL A 293 -7.44 -24.31 21.41
CA VAL A 293 -6.62 -23.27 20.77
C VAL A 293 -6.83 -21.92 21.46
N LYS A 294 -5.78 -21.45 22.16
CA LYS A 294 -5.79 -20.20 22.92
C LYS A 294 -5.42 -18.99 22.07
N ASN A 295 -4.41 -19.14 21.22
CA ASN A 295 -3.89 -18.05 20.38
C ASN A 295 -3.58 -18.53 18.95
N ILE A 296 -3.73 -17.62 18.00
CA ILE A 296 -3.33 -17.82 16.61
C ILE A 296 -2.46 -16.64 16.20
N TYR A 297 -1.27 -16.94 15.68
CA TYR A 297 -0.34 -15.95 15.15
C TYR A 297 -0.09 -16.21 13.67
N VAL A 298 -0.01 -15.15 12.89
CA VAL A 298 0.51 -15.19 11.52
C VAL A 298 1.94 -14.65 11.57
N ILE A 299 2.89 -15.47 11.11
CA ILE A 299 4.32 -15.15 11.10
C ILE A 299 4.81 -15.09 9.65
N GLY A 300 5.51 -14.02 9.30
CA GLY A 300 6.15 -13.82 8.00
C GLY A 300 5.89 -12.43 7.40
N LYS A 301 6.33 -12.24 6.16
CA LYS A 301 6.11 -10.99 5.42
C LYS A 301 4.73 -10.95 4.80
N GLU A 302 3.99 -9.84 4.98
CA GLU A 302 2.74 -9.61 4.26
C GLU A 302 2.97 -9.55 2.74
N GLU A 303 2.08 -10.16 1.95
CA GLU A 303 2.18 -10.11 0.49
C GLU A 303 1.90 -8.71 -0.05
N SER A 304 2.58 -8.36 -1.15
CA SER A 304 2.37 -7.09 -1.82
C SER A 304 0.95 -6.97 -2.38
N THR A 305 0.37 -5.79 -2.23
CA THR A 305 -0.92 -5.41 -2.80
C THR A 305 -0.83 -5.30 -4.33
N CYS A 306 -1.97 -5.35 -5.03
CA CYS A 306 -2.00 -5.15 -6.49
C CYS A 306 -1.40 -3.80 -6.91
N ALA A 307 -1.55 -2.75 -6.10
CA ALA A 307 -0.95 -1.45 -6.38
C ALA A 307 0.59 -1.47 -6.26
N GLU A 308 1.12 -2.14 -5.23
CA GLU A 308 2.57 -2.32 -5.06
C GLU A 308 3.15 -3.17 -6.21
N LEU A 309 2.47 -4.25 -6.60
CA LEU A 309 2.88 -5.10 -7.74
C LEU A 309 2.84 -4.33 -9.08
N ALA A 310 1.78 -3.57 -9.36
CA ALA A 310 1.68 -2.76 -10.57
C ALA A 310 2.79 -1.72 -10.68
N ARG A 311 3.17 -1.14 -9.55
CA ARG A 311 4.23 -0.14 -9.47
C ARG A 311 5.60 -0.78 -9.67
N ASP A 312 5.86 -1.92 -9.05
CA ASP A 312 7.11 -2.65 -9.21
C ASP A 312 7.29 -3.16 -10.66
N GLU A 313 6.22 -3.66 -11.27
CA GLU A 313 6.20 -4.00 -12.70
C GLU A 313 6.46 -2.77 -13.58
N PHE A 314 5.80 -1.63 -13.31
CA PHE A 314 6.03 -0.41 -14.06
C PHE A 314 7.51 0.03 -14.00
N LEU A 315 8.12 0.00 -12.82
CA LEU A 315 9.55 0.31 -12.66
C LEU A 315 10.45 -0.68 -13.41
N LEU A 316 10.13 -1.97 -13.36
CA LEU A 316 10.83 -3.00 -14.12
C LEU A 316 10.83 -2.69 -15.62
N LEU A 317 9.65 -2.43 -16.19
CA LEU A 317 9.50 -2.14 -17.62
C LEU A 317 10.18 -0.82 -18.03
N VAL A 318 10.20 0.18 -17.14
CA VAL A 318 10.94 1.44 -17.36
C VAL A 318 12.45 1.16 -17.39
N MET A 319 12.97 0.40 -16.44
CA MET A 319 14.40 0.09 -16.37
C MET A 319 14.87 -0.83 -17.51
N GLN A 320 13.98 -1.65 -18.05
CA GLN A 320 14.23 -2.45 -19.26
C GLN A 320 14.19 -1.61 -20.55
N GLY A 321 13.65 -0.39 -20.49
CA GLY A 321 13.45 0.49 -21.65
C GLY A 321 12.21 0.15 -22.48
N LEU A 322 11.35 -0.73 -22.00
CA LEU A 322 10.08 -1.10 -22.63
C LEU A 322 8.98 -0.04 -22.41
N ARG A 323 9.13 0.76 -21.35
CA ARG A 323 8.29 1.92 -21.04
C ARG A 323 9.14 3.15 -20.77
N ARG A 324 8.53 4.34 -20.94
CA ARG A 324 9.15 5.62 -20.59
C ARG A 324 8.50 6.15 -19.33
N LEU A 325 9.31 6.53 -18.35
CA LEU A 325 8.86 7.04 -17.05
C LEU A 325 7.93 8.26 -17.20
N PHE A 326 8.34 9.22 -18.02
CA PHE A 326 7.63 10.46 -18.28
C PHE A 326 6.87 10.42 -19.61
N SER A 327 6.25 9.30 -19.97
CA SER A 327 5.38 9.25 -21.15
C SER A 327 4.09 10.04 -20.94
N SER A 328 3.59 10.07 -19.70
CA SER A 328 2.33 10.70 -19.33
C SER A 328 2.53 12.19 -18.99
N PRO A 329 1.70 13.10 -19.52
CA PRO A 329 1.70 14.51 -19.12
C PRO A 329 1.53 14.70 -17.61
N PHE A 330 0.71 13.86 -16.96
CA PHE A 330 0.49 13.92 -15.50
C PHE A 330 1.74 13.58 -14.70
N VAL A 331 2.51 12.57 -15.14
CA VAL A 331 3.78 12.22 -14.48
C VAL A 331 4.79 13.37 -14.62
N ARG A 332 4.85 14.03 -15.79
CA ARG A 332 5.70 15.23 -15.96
C ARG A 332 5.24 16.37 -15.08
N TYR A 333 3.94 16.64 -15.05
CA TYR A 333 3.37 17.74 -14.29
C TYR A 333 3.70 17.61 -12.79
N LEU A 334 3.54 16.42 -12.21
CA LEU A 334 3.74 16.20 -10.77
C LEU A 334 5.21 16.07 -10.35
N TRP A 335 6.06 15.40 -11.14
CA TRP A 335 7.45 15.10 -10.76
C TRP A 335 8.51 15.97 -11.46
N SER A 336 8.14 16.66 -12.55
CA SER A 336 9.03 17.55 -13.32
C SER A 336 8.34 18.89 -13.70
N PRO A 337 7.83 19.68 -12.73
CA PRO A 337 7.06 20.89 -13.02
C PRO A 337 7.85 21.96 -13.78
N ALA A 338 9.18 22.01 -13.61
CA ALA A 338 10.06 22.97 -14.31
C ALA A 338 10.10 22.78 -15.84
N GLU A 339 9.77 21.57 -16.33
CA GLU A 339 9.69 21.25 -17.76
C GLU A 339 8.29 21.56 -18.34
N CYS A 340 7.32 21.91 -17.48
CA CYS A 340 5.91 22.07 -17.82
C CYS A 340 5.47 23.55 -17.82
N SER A 341 6.39 24.47 -18.15
CA SER A 341 6.20 25.93 -18.15
C SER A 341 5.26 26.47 -19.24
N ARG A 342 4.53 25.60 -19.95
CA ARG A 342 3.47 26.06 -20.86
C ARG A 342 2.25 26.46 -20.03
N ARG A 343 2.05 27.78 -19.98
CA ARG A 343 0.83 28.43 -19.51
C ARG A 343 -0.38 27.75 -20.17
N PHE A 344 -1.25 27.16 -19.37
CA PHE A 344 -2.63 26.92 -19.78
C PHE A 344 -3.36 28.24 -19.55
N SER A 345 -3.33 29.11 -20.57
CA SER A 345 -4.12 30.33 -20.60
C SER A 345 -5.57 29.93 -20.82
N GLY A 346 -6.41 30.06 -19.79
CA GLY A 346 -7.85 29.90 -19.91
C GLY A 346 -8.46 31.08 -20.65
N GLU A 347 -9.18 30.82 -21.73
CA GLU A 347 -10.24 31.71 -22.21
C GLU A 347 -11.52 31.44 -21.41
N ASN A 348 -12.22 32.51 -21.05
CA ASN A 348 -13.50 32.46 -20.33
C ASN A 348 -14.54 31.71 -21.17
N VAL A 349 -14.98 30.54 -20.70
CA VAL A 349 -16.14 29.85 -21.28
C VAL A 349 -17.36 30.07 -20.39
N THR A 350 -18.47 30.37 -21.05
CA THR A 350 -19.77 30.77 -20.51
C THR A 350 -20.40 29.75 -19.56
N HIS A 351 -20.95 30.28 -18.47
CA HIS A 351 -21.66 29.55 -17.43
C HIS A 351 -22.90 28.83 -17.97
N ALA A 352 -23.08 27.57 -17.57
CA ALA A 352 -24.35 26.87 -17.72
C ALA A 352 -24.68 26.02 -16.48
N HIS A 353 -25.88 26.31 -15.97
CA HIS A 353 -26.69 25.72 -14.91
C HIS A 353 -26.10 25.63 -13.50
N ILE A 354 -26.63 26.52 -12.64
CA ILE A 354 -26.56 26.47 -11.19
C ILE A 354 -27.11 25.13 -10.73
N ILE A 355 -26.26 24.31 -10.11
CA ILE A 355 -26.71 23.13 -9.39
C ILE A 355 -27.35 23.64 -8.10
N ASP A 356 -28.65 23.42 -7.94
CA ASP A 356 -29.40 23.86 -6.76
C ASP A 356 -28.70 23.45 -5.46
N ASN A 357 -28.49 24.43 -4.57
CA ASN A 357 -27.95 24.30 -3.21
C ASN A 357 -26.42 24.13 -3.04
N LEU A 358 -25.58 24.52 -4.02
CA LEU A 358 -24.13 24.66 -3.80
C LEU A 358 -23.76 26.08 -3.34
N ASN A 359 -22.77 26.20 -2.46
CA ASN A 359 -22.16 27.49 -2.14
C ASN A 359 -21.14 27.91 -3.22
N GLN A 360 -20.66 29.16 -3.17
CA GLN A 360 -19.74 29.69 -4.18
C GLN A 360 -18.44 28.89 -4.30
N SER A 361 -17.82 28.49 -3.18
CA SER A 361 -16.56 27.73 -3.21
C SER A 361 -16.75 26.33 -3.80
N GLN A 362 -17.90 25.69 -3.55
CA GLN A 362 -18.27 24.43 -4.20
C GLN A 362 -18.56 24.61 -5.69
N SER A 363 -19.26 25.66 -6.08
CA SER A 363 -19.55 25.96 -7.50
C SER A 363 -18.27 26.15 -8.30
N ASN A 364 -17.33 26.93 -7.78
CA ASN A 364 -16.02 27.16 -8.41
C ASN A 364 -15.26 25.84 -8.64
N VAL A 365 -15.32 24.91 -7.67
CA VAL A 365 -14.71 23.58 -7.82
C VAL A 365 -15.43 22.74 -8.87
N VAL A 366 -16.76 22.74 -8.91
CA VAL A 366 -17.54 22.02 -9.94
C VAL A 366 -17.19 22.54 -11.34
N ASP A 367 -17.08 23.85 -11.50
CA ASP A 367 -16.70 24.46 -12.77
C ASP A 367 -15.28 24.05 -13.17
N ALA A 368 -14.31 24.14 -12.25
CA ALA A 368 -12.94 23.70 -12.48
C ALA A 368 -12.83 22.20 -12.85
N MET A 369 -13.63 21.34 -12.21
CA MET A 369 -13.68 19.91 -12.53
C MET A 369 -14.26 19.63 -13.91
N THR A 370 -15.20 20.44 -14.39
CA THR A 370 -15.92 20.18 -15.65
C THR A 370 -15.32 20.91 -16.85
N ALA A 371 -14.58 21.99 -16.61
CA ALA A 371 -13.83 22.75 -17.61
C ALA A 371 -12.72 21.90 -18.26
N THR A 372 -12.17 22.34 -19.39
CA THR A 372 -11.14 21.60 -20.15
C THR A 372 -9.74 22.23 -20.05
N ASP A 373 -9.63 23.37 -19.39
CA ASP A 373 -8.44 24.20 -19.24
C ASP A 373 -7.39 23.58 -18.31
N ASP A 374 -7.82 23.12 -17.13
CA ASP A 374 -6.92 22.61 -16.10
C ASP A 374 -6.97 21.07 -16.00
N PRO A 375 -5.91 20.36 -16.42
CA PRO A 375 -5.88 18.90 -16.37
C PRO A 375 -5.73 18.37 -14.93
N VAL A 376 -5.28 19.18 -13.98
CA VAL A 376 -5.12 18.77 -12.58
C VAL A 376 -5.80 19.78 -11.69
N VAL A 377 -6.80 19.32 -10.93
CA VAL A 377 -7.52 20.13 -9.94
C VAL A 377 -7.22 19.59 -8.55
N VAL A 378 -6.77 20.43 -7.63
CA VAL A 378 -6.51 20.05 -6.24
C VAL A 378 -7.48 20.82 -5.34
N VAL A 379 -8.23 20.09 -4.52
CA VAL A 379 -9.27 20.64 -3.66
C VAL A 379 -8.95 20.31 -2.20
N HIS A 380 -8.66 21.35 -1.42
CA HIS A 380 -8.57 21.28 0.02
C HIS A 380 -9.97 21.45 0.60
N GLY A 381 -10.52 20.36 1.13
CA GLY A 381 -11.84 20.35 1.75
C GLY A 381 -11.78 19.96 3.22
N PRO A 382 -11.85 20.94 4.15
CA PRO A 382 -11.97 20.68 5.59
C PRO A 382 -13.19 19.82 6.00
N PRO A 383 -13.29 19.37 7.26
CA PRO A 383 -14.39 18.53 7.70
C PRO A 383 -15.72 19.28 7.56
N GLY A 384 -16.72 18.62 6.97
CA GLY A 384 -18.07 19.17 6.87
C GLY A 384 -18.27 20.29 5.83
N THR A 385 -17.29 20.57 4.96
CA THR A 385 -17.40 21.55 3.86
C THR A 385 -18.11 21.02 2.61
N GLY A 386 -18.57 19.77 2.65
CA GLY A 386 -19.35 19.17 1.57
C GLY A 386 -18.50 18.62 0.42
N LYS A 387 -17.23 18.23 0.63
CA LYS A 387 -16.38 17.54 -0.37
C LYS A 387 -17.14 16.51 -1.21
N THR A 388 -17.79 15.56 -0.53
CA THR A 388 -18.55 14.47 -1.15
C THR A 388 -19.74 15.00 -1.96
N SER A 389 -20.40 16.06 -1.48
CA SER A 389 -21.48 16.74 -2.21
C SER A 389 -20.97 17.45 -3.46
N THR A 390 -19.80 18.09 -3.39
CA THR A 390 -19.12 18.73 -4.54
C THR A 390 -18.72 17.71 -5.59
N ILE A 391 -18.09 16.60 -5.18
CA ILE A 391 -17.75 15.48 -6.07
C ILE A 391 -19.01 14.99 -6.78
N SER A 392 -20.08 14.70 -6.02
CA SER A 392 -21.33 14.18 -6.58
C SER A 392 -22.00 15.15 -7.55
N ALA A 393 -21.93 16.46 -7.27
CA ALA A 393 -22.44 17.51 -8.14
C ALA A 393 -21.65 17.59 -9.46
N ALA A 394 -20.32 17.61 -9.40
CA ALA A 394 -19.48 17.60 -10.59
C ALA A 394 -19.67 16.33 -11.42
N THR A 395 -19.75 15.17 -10.76
CA THR A 395 -20.01 13.89 -11.43
C THR A 395 -21.36 13.87 -12.15
N SER A 396 -22.41 14.48 -11.59
CA SER A 396 -23.71 14.61 -12.29
C SER A 396 -23.55 15.31 -13.64
N LYS A 397 -22.87 16.47 -13.66
CA LYS A 397 -22.61 17.25 -14.88
C LYS A 397 -21.71 16.50 -15.88
N LEU A 398 -20.74 15.74 -15.39
CA LEU A 398 -19.91 14.86 -16.23
C LEU A 398 -20.72 13.68 -16.82
N ALA A 399 -21.64 13.10 -16.05
CA ALA A 399 -22.50 12.01 -16.52
C ALA A 399 -23.50 12.48 -17.58
N GLU A 400 -24.07 13.69 -17.43
CA GLU A 400 -24.94 14.33 -18.44
C GLU A 400 -24.21 14.53 -19.77
N THR A 401 -22.92 14.88 -19.71
CA THR A 401 -22.05 15.02 -20.90
C THR A 401 -21.45 13.69 -21.38
N ARG A 402 -21.87 12.55 -20.81
CA ARG A 402 -21.40 11.18 -21.11
C ARG A 402 -19.89 11.00 -20.99
N LYS A 403 -19.21 11.82 -20.19
CA LYS A 403 -17.76 11.68 -19.93
C LYS A 403 -17.50 10.54 -18.95
N CYS A 404 -16.57 9.65 -19.30
CA CYS A 404 -16.30 8.49 -18.48
C CYS A 404 -15.47 8.87 -17.24
N SER A 405 -16.07 8.72 -16.07
CA SER A 405 -15.53 9.21 -14.79
C SER A 405 -15.31 8.07 -13.80
N TRP A 406 -14.08 7.96 -13.31
CA TRP A 406 -13.69 7.02 -12.28
C TRP A 406 -13.45 7.76 -10.97
N ILE A 407 -14.19 7.39 -9.93
CA ILE A 407 -14.06 7.98 -8.60
C ILE A 407 -13.46 6.95 -7.67
N VAL A 408 -12.33 7.30 -7.06
CA VAL A 408 -11.60 6.44 -6.15
C VAL A 408 -11.34 7.12 -4.82
N ALA A 409 -11.22 6.32 -3.77
CA ALA A 409 -10.72 6.77 -2.47
C ALA A 409 -9.75 5.73 -1.89
N GLN A 410 -9.07 6.09 -0.81
CA GLN A 410 -8.19 5.17 -0.10
C GLN A 410 -9.00 4.10 0.65
N SER A 411 -10.13 4.48 1.25
CA SER A 411 -10.97 3.60 2.06
C SER A 411 -12.26 3.16 1.34
N ASN A 412 -12.74 1.95 1.64
CA ASN A 412 -14.05 1.48 1.14
C ASN A 412 -15.21 2.33 1.66
N VAL A 413 -15.08 2.90 2.87
CA VAL A 413 -16.09 3.79 3.48
C VAL A 413 -16.17 5.10 2.72
N GLY A 414 -15.03 5.71 2.36
CA GLY A 414 -14.99 6.93 1.55
C GLY A 414 -15.70 6.75 0.20
N VAL A 415 -15.39 5.66 -0.52
CA VAL A 415 -16.07 5.34 -1.79
C VAL A 415 -17.58 5.14 -1.59
N LYS A 416 -17.98 4.44 -0.53
CA LYS A 416 -19.39 4.20 -0.19
C LYS A 416 -20.15 5.50 0.09
N ASN A 417 -19.56 6.43 0.84
CA ASN A 417 -20.18 7.72 1.15
C ASN A 417 -20.42 8.55 -0.12
N ILE A 418 -19.52 8.48 -1.10
CA ILE A 418 -19.74 9.10 -2.42
C ILE A 418 -20.88 8.40 -3.16
N ALA A 419 -20.89 7.05 -3.19
CA ALA A 419 -21.93 6.27 -3.85
C ALA A 419 -23.35 6.60 -3.33
N GLU A 420 -23.52 6.71 -2.00
CA GLU A 420 -24.81 7.09 -1.40
C GLU A 420 -25.27 8.50 -1.81
N ASN A 421 -24.34 9.44 -1.98
CA ASN A 421 -24.67 10.80 -2.44
C ASN A 421 -25.01 10.86 -3.93
N LEU A 422 -24.34 10.06 -4.77
CA LEU A 422 -24.70 9.91 -6.18
C LEU A 422 -26.08 9.27 -6.35
N GLN A 423 -26.40 8.27 -5.53
CA GLN A 423 -27.71 7.62 -5.52
C GLN A 423 -28.82 8.61 -5.16
N LYS A 424 -28.63 9.46 -4.14
CA LYS A 424 -29.59 10.51 -3.76
C LYS A 424 -29.85 11.52 -4.89
N ARG A 425 -28.86 11.73 -5.77
CA ARG A 425 -28.95 12.60 -6.95
C ARG A 425 -29.47 11.90 -8.20
N GLY A 426 -29.73 10.60 -8.14
CA GLY A 426 -30.20 9.82 -9.29
C GLY A 426 -29.14 9.59 -10.37
N VAL A 427 -27.85 9.76 -10.07
CA VAL A 427 -26.77 9.53 -11.05
C VAL A 427 -26.55 8.03 -11.23
N PRO A 428 -26.57 7.48 -12.46
CA PRO A 428 -26.30 6.08 -12.71
C PRO A 428 -24.80 5.78 -12.54
N PHE A 429 -24.47 4.81 -11.69
CA PHE A 429 -23.08 4.40 -11.43
C PHE A 429 -22.96 2.89 -11.18
N LYS A 430 -21.71 2.39 -11.23
CA LYS A 430 -21.34 1.06 -10.75
C LYS A 430 -20.24 1.14 -9.71
N LEU A 431 -20.46 0.53 -8.55
CA LEU A 431 -19.52 0.42 -7.45
C LEU A 431 -18.85 -0.95 -7.50
N ILE A 432 -17.53 -1.00 -7.72
CA ILE A 432 -16.76 -2.24 -7.76
C ILE A 432 -16.07 -2.47 -6.42
N VAL A 433 -16.33 -3.64 -5.81
CA VAL A 433 -15.78 -4.02 -4.49
C VAL A 433 -15.10 -5.39 -4.58
N SER A 434 -13.99 -5.56 -3.85
CA SER A 434 -13.33 -6.85 -3.75
C SER A 434 -14.20 -7.86 -3.01
N LYS A 435 -14.32 -9.09 -3.54
CA LYS A 435 -15.00 -10.22 -2.88
C LYS A 435 -14.53 -10.39 -1.43
N GLU A 436 -13.22 -10.31 -1.21
CA GLU A 436 -12.64 -10.53 0.12
C GLU A 436 -13.12 -9.53 1.16
N PHE A 437 -13.35 -8.28 0.75
CA PHE A 437 -13.82 -7.23 1.64
C PHE A 437 -15.34 -7.31 1.86
N TYR A 438 -16.09 -7.75 0.85
CA TYR A 438 -17.53 -7.74 0.88
C TYR A 438 -18.12 -8.92 1.66
N VAL A 439 -17.85 -10.15 1.18
CA VAL A 439 -18.57 -11.37 1.58
C VAL A 439 -18.35 -11.70 3.06
N GLU A 440 -19.44 -11.90 3.80
CA GLU A 440 -19.51 -12.15 5.25
C GLU A 440 -18.91 -11.06 6.15
N TRP A 441 -18.14 -10.11 5.62
CA TRP A 441 -17.47 -9.06 6.40
C TRP A 441 -18.31 -7.81 6.51
N HIS A 442 -18.62 -7.21 5.37
CA HIS A 442 -19.11 -5.83 5.29
C HIS A 442 -20.38 -5.69 4.45
N GLU A 443 -21.09 -6.77 4.12
CA GLU A 443 -22.37 -6.70 3.38
C GLU A 443 -23.35 -5.68 3.97
N HIS A 444 -23.41 -5.63 5.31
CA HIS A 444 -24.26 -4.69 6.04
C HIS A 444 -23.96 -3.20 5.75
N ILE A 445 -22.71 -2.84 5.41
CA ILE A 445 -22.38 -1.44 5.10
C ILE A 445 -22.93 -1.02 3.74
N TYR A 446 -23.21 -1.97 2.84
CA TYR A 446 -23.68 -1.69 1.47
C TYR A 446 -25.20 -1.85 1.29
N LYS A 447 -25.95 -2.15 2.36
CA LYS A 447 -27.43 -2.33 2.29
C LYS A 447 -28.19 -1.13 1.69
N SER A 448 -27.65 0.08 1.80
CA SER A 448 -28.23 1.29 1.22
C SER A 448 -28.09 1.35 -0.30
N ILE A 449 -27.10 0.63 -0.87
CA ILE A 449 -26.79 0.64 -2.29
C ILE A 449 -27.52 -0.53 -2.96
N PRO A 450 -28.33 -0.28 -4.01
CA PRO A 450 -29.03 -1.33 -4.73
C PRO A 450 -28.06 -2.34 -5.34
N GLU A 451 -28.38 -3.63 -5.29
CA GLU A 451 -27.53 -4.70 -5.83
C GLU A 451 -27.18 -4.49 -7.30
N ARG A 452 -28.11 -3.96 -8.11
CA ARG A 452 -27.86 -3.60 -9.51
C ARG A 452 -26.74 -2.60 -9.73
N MET A 453 -26.39 -1.79 -8.72
CA MET A 453 -25.31 -0.79 -8.78
C MET A 453 -23.99 -1.30 -8.19
N LEU A 454 -23.97 -2.51 -7.64
CA LEU A 454 -22.80 -3.11 -7.01
C LEU A 454 -22.25 -4.25 -7.86
N ILE A 455 -20.94 -4.24 -8.13
CA ILE A 455 -20.24 -5.32 -8.82
C ILE A 455 -19.15 -5.84 -7.89
N ARG A 456 -19.14 -7.16 -7.63
CA ARG A 456 -18.04 -7.80 -6.90
C ARG A 456 -16.96 -8.27 -7.85
N SER A 457 -15.71 -8.29 -7.38
CA SER A 457 -14.57 -8.73 -8.20
C SER A 457 -14.71 -10.15 -8.73
N ASP A 458 -15.33 -11.07 -7.98
CA ASP A 458 -15.52 -12.47 -8.38
C ASP A 458 -16.57 -12.66 -9.49
N VAL A 459 -17.50 -11.72 -9.63
CA VAL A 459 -18.43 -11.70 -10.76
C VAL A 459 -17.66 -11.35 -12.03
N LEU A 460 -16.77 -10.37 -11.97
CA LEU A 460 -15.93 -9.96 -13.10
C LEU A 460 -14.91 -11.02 -13.49
N GLU A 461 -14.35 -11.75 -12.52
CA GLU A 461 -13.42 -12.87 -12.78
C GLU A 461 -14.06 -14.01 -13.58
N LYS A 462 -15.39 -14.20 -13.45
CA LYS A 462 -16.14 -15.29 -14.08
C LYS A 462 -16.98 -14.83 -15.28
N CYS A 463 -17.01 -13.54 -15.55
CA CYS A 463 -17.86 -12.95 -16.58
C CYS A 463 -17.08 -12.83 -17.88
N ASP A 464 -17.53 -13.54 -18.92
CA ASP A 464 -16.91 -13.50 -20.25
C ASP A 464 -17.12 -12.13 -20.92
N ASP A 465 -18.29 -11.51 -20.73
CA ASP A 465 -18.62 -10.17 -21.25
C ASP A 465 -19.33 -9.29 -20.20
N PRO A 466 -18.63 -8.28 -19.62
CA PRO A 466 -19.25 -7.35 -18.68
C PRO A 466 -20.04 -6.21 -19.36
N ALA A 467 -20.12 -6.15 -20.70
CA ALA A 467 -20.84 -5.08 -21.39
C ALA A 467 -22.32 -4.93 -20.95
N PRO A 468 -23.11 -6.00 -20.75
CA PRO A 468 -24.48 -5.88 -20.23
C PRO A 468 -24.54 -5.29 -18.81
N LEU A 469 -23.54 -5.57 -17.98
CA LEU A 469 -23.45 -5.04 -16.60
C LEU A 469 -23.14 -3.54 -16.58
N LEU A 470 -22.47 -3.03 -17.62
CA LEU A 470 -21.99 -1.65 -17.72
C LEU A 470 -22.76 -0.83 -18.77
N HIS A 471 -23.80 -1.38 -19.38
CA HIS A 471 -24.57 -0.69 -20.42
C HIS A 471 -25.13 0.64 -19.92
N GLY A 472 -24.83 1.73 -20.64
CA GLY A 472 -25.27 3.09 -20.30
C GLY A 472 -24.61 3.69 -19.05
N ILE A 473 -23.58 3.04 -18.48
CA ILE A 473 -22.87 3.53 -17.30
C ILE A 473 -21.58 4.24 -17.73
N HIS A 474 -21.44 5.50 -17.30
CA HIS A 474 -20.23 6.30 -17.50
C HIS A 474 -19.47 6.57 -16.20
N VAL A 475 -20.04 6.20 -15.04
CA VAL A 475 -19.45 6.48 -13.72
C VAL A 475 -19.14 5.18 -12.99
N ILE A 476 -17.87 4.98 -12.64
CA ILE A 476 -17.40 3.83 -11.87
C ILE A 476 -16.76 4.29 -10.56
N LEU A 477 -17.11 3.62 -9.46
CA LEU A 477 -16.57 3.86 -8.13
C LEU A 477 -15.79 2.62 -7.65
N CYS A 478 -14.59 2.79 -7.12
CA CYS A 478 -13.83 1.70 -6.50
C CYS A 478 -12.72 2.26 -5.59
N THR A 479 -12.02 1.43 -4.81
CA THR A 479 -10.83 1.89 -4.08
C THR A 479 -9.63 2.05 -5.00
N LEU A 480 -8.65 2.88 -4.61
CA LEU A 480 -7.40 3.03 -5.39
C LEU A 480 -6.69 1.69 -5.62
N SER A 481 -6.70 0.80 -4.62
CA SER A 481 -6.14 -0.55 -4.77
C SER A 481 -6.93 -1.40 -5.77
N MET A 482 -8.27 -1.26 -5.83
CA MET A 482 -9.09 -1.99 -6.80
C MET A 482 -8.86 -1.48 -8.22
N LEU A 483 -8.60 -0.18 -8.40
CA LEU A 483 -8.21 0.40 -9.69
C LEU A 483 -6.90 -0.19 -10.25
N SER A 484 -6.05 -0.76 -9.40
CA SER A 484 -4.82 -1.47 -9.82
C SER A 484 -5.01 -2.98 -9.96
N ASN A 485 -6.22 -3.51 -9.75
CA ASN A 485 -6.48 -4.95 -9.79
C ASN A 485 -6.52 -5.45 -11.26
N PRO A 486 -5.75 -6.49 -11.62
CA PRO A 486 -5.69 -7.03 -12.98
C PRO A 486 -7.06 -7.53 -13.48
N VAL A 487 -7.95 -7.94 -12.58
CA VAL A 487 -9.31 -8.39 -12.93
C VAL A 487 -10.05 -7.35 -13.78
N LEU A 488 -9.85 -6.05 -13.53
CA LEU A 488 -10.51 -4.99 -14.30
C LEU A 488 -9.97 -4.87 -15.74
N GLU A 489 -8.69 -5.20 -15.94
CA GLU A 489 -8.05 -5.20 -17.25
C GLU A 489 -8.36 -6.47 -18.02
N ASP A 490 -8.28 -7.63 -17.35
CA ASP A 490 -8.61 -8.94 -17.91
C ASP A 490 -10.07 -9.01 -18.37
N SER A 491 -10.99 -8.39 -17.62
CA SER A 491 -12.41 -8.23 -17.99
C SER A 491 -12.68 -7.08 -18.95
N ARG A 492 -11.64 -6.41 -19.48
CA ARG A 492 -11.75 -5.32 -20.48
C ARG A 492 -12.62 -4.12 -20.05
N ILE A 493 -12.82 -3.92 -18.75
CA ILE A 493 -13.68 -2.83 -18.24
C ILE A 493 -13.18 -1.46 -18.70
N TYR A 494 -11.87 -1.23 -18.74
CA TYR A 494 -11.30 0.04 -19.21
C TYR A 494 -11.52 0.31 -20.71
N GLN A 495 -11.90 -0.71 -21.50
CA GLN A 495 -12.28 -0.53 -22.90
C GLN A 495 -13.74 -0.09 -23.02
N LEU A 496 -14.60 -0.62 -22.15
CA LEU A 496 -16.03 -0.28 -22.07
C LEU A 496 -16.26 1.09 -21.43
N VAL A 497 -15.57 1.38 -20.33
CA VAL A 497 -15.63 2.65 -19.60
C VAL A 497 -14.20 3.17 -19.41
N PRO A 498 -13.65 3.90 -20.40
CA PRO A 498 -12.29 4.42 -20.32
C PRO A 498 -12.10 5.39 -19.16
N VAL A 499 -10.90 5.39 -18.57
CA VAL A 499 -10.54 6.35 -17.52
C VAL A 499 -10.18 7.68 -18.17
N GLU A 500 -11.17 8.54 -18.42
CA GLU A 500 -10.99 9.89 -18.98
C GLU A 500 -10.89 10.95 -17.89
N GLN A 501 -11.72 10.82 -16.86
CA GLN A 501 -11.73 11.66 -15.67
C GLN A 501 -11.43 10.80 -14.44
N LEU A 502 -10.42 11.14 -13.65
CA LEU A 502 -10.10 10.45 -12.41
C LEU A 502 -10.30 11.38 -11.21
N VAL A 503 -11.24 11.06 -10.34
CA VAL A 503 -11.46 11.78 -9.08
C VAL A 503 -10.90 10.94 -7.94
N VAL A 504 -10.02 11.50 -7.13
CA VAL A 504 -9.39 10.84 -5.99
C VAL A 504 -9.80 11.55 -4.71
N ASP A 505 -10.65 10.95 -3.89
CA ASP A 505 -10.95 11.40 -2.53
C ASP A 505 -9.95 10.82 -1.53
N GLU A 506 -9.85 11.43 -0.35
CA GLU A 506 -8.85 11.10 0.68
C GLU A 506 -7.40 11.18 0.16
N ALA A 507 -7.13 12.01 -0.85
CA ALA A 507 -5.83 12.11 -1.52
C ALA A 507 -4.69 12.57 -0.59
N SER A 508 -4.99 13.17 0.57
CA SER A 508 -4.01 13.50 1.60
C SER A 508 -3.46 12.26 2.31
N GLN A 509 -4.15 11.11 2.25
CA GLN A 509 -3.75 9.84 2.84
C GLN A 509 -2.98 8.93 1.87
N ILE A 510 -2.77 9.37 0.63
CA ILE A 510 -2.16 8.56 -0.42
C ILE A 510 -0.82 9.18 -0.81
N GLY A 511 0.25 8.39 -0.68
CA GLY A 511 1.58 8.82 -1.12
C GLY A 511 1.62 8.99 -2.64
N ILE A 512 2.28 10.05 -3.12
CA ILE A 512 2.31 10.40 -4.55
C ILE A 512 2.79 9.25 -5.45
N PHE A 513 3.66 8.39 -4.93
CA PHE A 513 4.23 7.26 -5.64
C PHE A 513 3.19 6.23 -6.11
N ASN A 514 2.02 6.18 -5.45
CA ASN A 514 0.92 5.27 -5.81
C ASN A 514 0.13 5.72 -7.04
N TYR A 515 0.37 6.91 -7.59
CA TYR A 515 -0.30 7.37 -8.81
C TYR A 515 0.52 7.13 -10.08
N MET A 516 1.83 6.89 -9.94
CA MET A 516 2.75 6.92 -11.08
C MET A 516 2.44 5.84 -12.12
N HIS A 517 2.16 4.61 -11.69
CA HIS A 517 1.78 3.51 -12.60
C HIS A 517 0.40 3.72 -13.21
N LEU A 518 -0.54 4.35 -12.49
CA LEU A 518 -1.89 4.65 -12.98
C LEU A 518 -1.84 5.65 -14.14
N PHE A 519 -1.08 6.74 -14.00
CA PHE A 519 -0.94 7.75 -15.05
C PHE A 519 -0.20 7.25 -16.28
N HIS A 520 0.63 6.22 -16.13
CA HIS A 520 1.20 5.52 -17.27
C HIS A 520 0.19 4.58 -17.95
N LYS A 521 -0.58 3.84 -17.15
CA LYS A 521 -1.57 2.87 -17.62
C LYS A 521 -2.69 3.52 -18.42
N PHE A 522 -3.28 4.60 -17.90
CA PHE A 522 -4.46 5.22 -18.49
C PHE A 522 -4.10 6.30 -19.52
N ARG A 523 -3.97 5.89 -20.79
CA ARG A 523 -3.61 6.80 -21.90
C ARG A 523 -4.73 7.77 -22.32
N LYS A 524 -5.99 7.44 -22.03
CA LYS A 524 -7.16 8.28 -22.31
C LYS A 524 -7.46 9.30 -21.21
N LEU A 525 -6.66 9.32 -20.14
CA LEU A 525 -6.84 10.24 -19.03
C LEU A 525 -6.64 11.68 -19.48
N GLN A 526 -7.64 12.52 -19.25
CA GLN A 526 -7.66 13.93 -19.65
C GLN A 526 -7.60 14.87 -18.45
N LYS A 527 -8.19 14.46 -17.31
CA LYS A 527 -8.16 15.27 -16.08
C LYS A 527 -8.16 14.42 -14.82
N VAL A 528 -7.47 14.93 -13.79
CA VAL A 528 -7.36 14.34 -12.46
C VAL A 528 -7.75 15.36 -11.40
N CYS A 529 -8.69 15.00 -10.53
CA CYS A 529 -9.19 15.86 -9.47
C CYS A 529 -8.87 15.23 -8.10
N PHE A 530 -8.03 15.87 -7.30
CA PHE A 530 -7.64 15.40 -5.97
C PHE A 530 -8.41 16.13 -4.88
N PHE A 531 -9.09 15.37 -4.02
CA PHE A 531 -9.82 15.86 -2.85
C PHE A 531 -9.17 15.34 -1.59
N GLY A 532 -9.03 16.21 -0.59
CA GLY A 532 -8.45 15.82 0.68
C GLY A 532 -8.32 16.97 1.64
N ASP A 533 -7.72 16.68 2.79
CA ASP A 533 -7.39 17.68 3.78
C ASP A 533 -6.06 17.32 4.44
N PRO A 534 -4.97 18.07 4.18
CA PRO A 534 -3.67 17.83 4.80
C PRO A 534 -3.65 18.16 6.30
N LYS A 535 -4.65 18.87 6.84
CA LYS A 535 -4.78 19.17 8.27
C LYS A 535 -5.57 18.10 9.03
N GLN A 536 -6.36 17.28 8.35
CA GLN A 536 -6.93 16.06 8.94
C GLN A 536 -5.90 14.95 8.87
N ARG A 537 -5.78 14.20 9.96
CA ARG A 537 -4.88 13.05 10.16
C ARG A 537 -3.68 13.03 9.23
N ASN A 538 -2.54 13.43 9.81
CA ASN A 538 -1.22 13.33 9.21
C ASN A 538 -1.12 12.04 8.38
N ALA A 539 -0.85 12.23 7.09
CA ALA A 539 -0.09 11.32 6.25
C ALA A 539 -0.72 10.13 5.54
N PRO A 540 -0.07 9.68 4.45
CA PRO A 540 0.01 8.27 4.14
C PRO A 540 0.47 7.46 5.38
N TYR A 541 -0.21 6.35 5.66
CA TYR A 541 0.11 5.46 6.78
C TYR A 541 1.63 5.33 6.97
N GLY A 542 2.13 5.75 8.14
CA GLY A 542 3.54 5.63 8.54
C GLY A 542 4.46 6.84 8.34
N GLN A 543 3.97 8.03 7.95
CA GLN A 543 4.81 9.25 7.94
C GLN A 543 5.29 9.67 9.35
N ASP A 544 4.62 9.25 10.43
CA ASP A 544 5.15 9.39 11.79
C ASP A 544 6.54 8.75 11.92
N ASN A 545 6.78 7.68 11.16
CA ASN A 545 8.05 6.98 11.06
C ASN A 545 8.88 7.46 9.85
N ALA A 546 8.25 7.79 8.71
CA ALA A 546 8.87 8.28 7.48
C ALA A 546 8.50 9.74 7.17
N LYS A 547 9.18 10.68 7.85
CA LYS A 547 8.91 12.14 7.78
C LYS A 547 8.96 12.76 6.38
N THR A 548 9.50 12.07 5.38
CA THR A 548 9.65 12.57 4.01
C THR A 548 8.58 12.09 3.03
N LEU A 549 7.67 11.19 3.45
CA LEU A 549 6.51 10.78 2.64
C LEU A 549 5.72 12.02 2.22
N GLN A 550 5.49 12.17 0.92
CA GLN A 550 4.74 13.29 0.36
C GLN A 550 3.41 12.80 -0.21
N CYS A 551 2.34 13.54 0.07
CA CYS A 551 1.07 13.47 -0.64
C CYS A 551 0.98 14.60 -1.68
N ILE A 552 -0.12 14.64 -2.43
CA ILE A 552 -0.35 15.64 -3.47
C ILE A 552 -0.36 17.08 -2.90
N PHE A 553 -0.79 17.24 -1.65
CA PHE A 553 -0.88 18.54 -0.98
C PHE A 553 0.49 19.07 -0.50
N ASP A 554 1.54 18.24 -0.50
CA ASP A 554 2.90 18.66 -0.12
C ASP A 554 3.68 19.25 -1.31
N LEU A 555 3.12 19.17 -2.53
CA LEU A 555 3.75 19.70 -3.73
C LEU A 555 3.54 21.22 -3.83
N LYS A 556 4.61 21.99 -3.58
CA LYS A 556 4.59 23.47 -3.57
C LYS A 556 3.94 24.10 -4.81
N HIS A 557 4.12 23.52 -5.99
CA HIS A 557 3.58 24.05 -7.24
C HIS A 557 2.07 23.83 -7.40
N LEU A 558 1.47 22.93 -6.62
CA LEU A 558 0.01 22.71 -6.59
C LEU A 558 -0.67 23.48 -5.47
N GLN A 559 0.04 23.78 -4.37
CA GLN A 559 -0.50 24.55 -3.24
C GLN A 559 -0.98 25.95 -3.65
N SER A 560 -0.30 26.61 -4.59
CA SER A 560 -0.70 27.94 -5.07
C SER A 560 -1.97 27.92 -5.94
N ARG A 561 -2.37 26.75 -6.46
CA ARG A 561 -3.51 26.57 -7.37
C ARG A 561 -4.62 25.72 -6.75
N SER A 562 -4.52 25.39 -5.46
CA SER A 562 -5.51 24.57 -4.79
C SER A 562 -6.78 25.36 -4.49
N TYR A 563 -7.93 24.76 -4.74
CA TYR A 563 -9.23 25.29 -4.35
C TYR A 563 -9.50 24.97 -2.88
N PHE A 564 -9.90 25.96 -2.09
CA PHE A 564 -10.26 25.77 -0.70
C PHE A 564 -11.78 25.83 -0.52
N LEU A 565 -12.37 24.78 0.05
CA LEU A 565 -13.78 24.80 0.45
C LEU A 565 -13.89 25.48 1.81
N ASP A 566 -14.37 26.71 1.82
CA ASP A 566 -14.41 27.59 2.99
C ASP A 566 -15.65 27.44 3.87
N THR A 567 -16.75 26.92 3.32
CA THR A 567 -18.05 26.95 3.99
C THR A 567 -18.43 25.56 4.50
N GLN A 568 -18.59 25.42 5.82
CA GLN A 568 -18.97 24.15 6.45
C GLN A 568 -20.48 23.90 6.41
N CYS A 569 -20.97 23.24 5.35
CA CYS A 569 -22.39 22.96 5.11
C CYS A 569 -22.91 21.61 5.65
N LYS A 570 -22.22 20.93 6.58
CA LYS A 570 -22.75 19.67 7.19
C LYS A 570 -24.23 19.89 7.62
N PRO A 571 -25.15 18.96 7.33
CA PRO A 571 -26.58 19.22 7.43
C PRO A 571 -26.99 19.74 8.81
N ILE A 572 -28.03 20.56 8.80
CA ILE A 572 -28.71 21.19 9.94
C ILE A 572 -29.00 20.15 11.04
N SER A 573 -28.08 19.92 11.98
CA SER A 573 -28.34 19.44 13.37
C SER A 573 -27.12 19.03 14.21
N GLN A 574 -25.90 18.81 13.68
CA GLN A 574 -24.95 17.95 14.44
C GLN A 574 -23.63 18.57 14.91
N THR A 575 -23.35 19.85 14.68
CA THR A 575 -22.15 20.46 15.27
C THR A 575 -22.41 21.90 15.68
N PRO A 576 -22.32 22.21 16.98
CA PRO A 576 -22.48 23.57 17.49
C PRO A 576 -21.48 24.56 16.89
N ALA A 577 -21.89 25.82 16.75
CA ALA A 577 -21.04 26.88 16.22
C ALA A 577 -19.72 27.01 17.00
N THR A 578 -19.74 26.78 18.32
CA THR A 578 -18.59 26.86 19.22
C THR A 578 -17.48 25.87 18.86
N ILE A 579 -17.81 24.60 18.58
CA ILE A 579 -16.82 23.57 18.19
C ILE A 579 -16.17 23.94 16.85
N ARG A 580 -16.96 24.43 15.90
CA ARG A 580 -16.45 24.81 14.57
C ARG A 580 -15.59 26.06 14.62
N SER A 581 -15.95 27.06 15.42
CA SER A 581 -15.15 28.27 15.64
C SER A 581 -13.79 27.91 16.26
N PHE A 582 -13.78 27.01 17.26
CA PHE A 582 -12.55 26.49 17.84
C PHE A 582 -11.68 25.78 16.78
N ILE A 583 -12.24 24.82 16.03
CA ILE A 583 -11.50 24.10 14.98
C ILE A 583 -10.97 25.07 13.92
N SER A 584 -11.78 26.03 13.48
CA SER A 584 -11.36 27.02 12.50
C SER A 584 -10.19 27.85 13.01
N SER A 585 -10.24 28.31 14.26
CA SER A 585 -9.18 29.14 14.83
C SER A 585 -7.92 28.33 15.15
N ALA A 586 -8.06 27.11 15.64
CA ALA A 586 -6.93 26.28 16.09
C ALA A 586 -6.23 25.54 14.94
N VAL A 587 -6.93 25.21 13.85
CA VAL A 587 -6.41 24.31 12.80
C VAL A 587 -6.35 24.98 11.42
N TYR A 588 -7.26 25.90 11.11
CA TYR A 588 -7.46 26.45 9.75
C TYR A 588 -7.34 27.98 9.69
N ASP A 589 -6.63 28.61 10.63
CA ASP A 589 -6.31 30.04 10.62
C ASP A 589 -7.54 30.97 10.41
N LYS A 590 -8.69 30.59 10.99
CA LYS A 590 -9.97 31.32 10.88
C LYS A 590 -10.57 31.41 9.46
N LYS A 591 -10.13 30.54 8.54
CA LYS A 591 -10.61 30.52 7.14
C LYS A 591 -11.97 29.85 6.93
N LEU A 592 -12.56 29.23 7.95
CA LEU A 592 -13.82 28.50 7.82
C LEU A 592 -15.03 29.34 8.22
N HIS A 593 -16.03 29.36 7.34
CA HIS A 593 -17.33 29.98 7.59
C HIS A 593 -18.34 28.95 8.08
N SER A 594 -19.13 29.33 9.09
CA SER A 594 -20.12 28.46 9.73
C SER A 594 -21.51 29.10 9.73
N VAL A 595 -22.53 28.37 9.26
CA VAL A 595 -23.93 28.84 9.18
C VAL A 595 -24.82 27.92 10.02
N HIS A 596 -25.15 28.31 11.27
CA HIS A 596 -25.85 27.42 12.22
C HIS A 596 -26.87 28.11 13.12
N LYS A 597 -27.91 27.33 13.47
CA LYS A 597 -28.98 27.70 14.43
C LYS A 597 -28.59 27.44 15.90
N ILE A 598 -27.74 26.45 16.18
CA ILE A 598 -27.34 26.07 17.55
C ILE A 598 -26.07 26.85 17.94
N ARG A 599 -26.23 27.83 18.82
CA ARG A 599 -25.16 28.70 19.35
C ARG A 599 -24.91 28.51 20.85
N ASP A 600 -25.72 27.69 21.51
CA ASP A 600 -25.63 27.47 22.95
C ASP A 600 -24.32 26.74 23.33
N PRO A 601 -23.46 27.32 24.19
CA PRO A 601 -22.25 26.67 24.68
C PRO A 601 -22.47 25.37 25.46
N SER A 602 -23.67 25.13 26.02
CA SER A 602 -24.00 23.95 26.84
C SER A 602 -23.88 22.60 26.10
N CYS A 603 -23.75 22.65 24.78
CA CYS A 603 -23.55 21.53 23.89
C CYS A 603 -22.16 20.85 23.97
N LEU A 604 -21.18 21.49 24.60
CA LEU A 604 -19.81 20.97 24.76
C LEU A 604 -19.49 20.89 26.25
N ALA A 605 -19.17 19.69 26.72
CA ALA A 605 -18.73 19.46 28.09
C ALA A 605 -17.44 18.64 28.08
N PHE A 606 -16.49 19.04 28.92
CA PHE A 606 -15.30 18.24 29.21
C PHE A 606 -15.50 17.57 30.58
N VAL A 607 -15.56 16.24 30.60
CA VAL A 607 -15.71 15.47 31.84
C VAL A 607 -14.33 15.00 32.26
N ASP A 608 -13.76 15.64 33.27
CA ASP A 608 -12.48 15.25 33.83
C ASP A 608 -12.62 14.00 34.69
N ILE A 609 -11.82 12.97 34.42
CA ILE A 609 -11.88 11.65 35.07
C ILE A 609 -10.50 11.30 35.60
N TYR A 610 -10.26 11.60 36.88
CA TYR A 610 -8.99 11.26 37.52
C TYR A 610 -8.83 9.74 37.71
N SER A 611 -7.90 9.14 36.96
CA SER A 611 -7.62 7.70 36.98
C SER A 611 -6.27 7.36 36.35
N THR A 612 -5.81 6.14 36.57
CA THR A 612 -4.60 5.58 35.96
C THR A 612 -4.98 4.70 34.77
N GLU A 613 -4.22 4.84 33.68
CA GLU A 613 -4.32 3.96 32.52
C GLU A 613 -3.67 2.59 32.77
N GLU A 614 -4.21 1.57 32.11
CA GLU A 614 -3.76 0.18 32.14
C GLU A 614 -3.13 -0.17 30.78
N GLN A 615 -1.90 -0.67 30.79
CA GLN A 615 -1.24 -1.14 29.58
C GLN A 615 -1.78 -2.52 29.18
N VAL A 616 -2.25 -2.65 27.94
CA VAL A 616 -2.72 -3.90 27.33
C VAL A 616 -1.88 -4.17 26.09
N GLY A 617 -0.85 -5.01 26.24
CA GLY A 617 0.13 -5.26 25.18
C GLY A 617 0.94 -4.00 24.84
N LYS A 618 0.82 -3.50 23.60
CA LYS A 618 1.46 -2.25 23.13
C LYS A 618 0.51 -1.05 23.14
N SER A 619 -0.65 -1.16 23.76
CA SER A 619 -1.69 -0.12 23.76
C SER A 619 -2.28 0.05 25.16
N TRP A 620 -3.29 0.91 25.29
CA TRP A 620 -3.76 1.42 26.59
C TRP A 620 -5.27 1.31 26.72
N LYS A 621 -5.74 1.20 27.95
CA LYS A 621 -7.13 1.14 28.35
C LYS A 621 -7.30 1.90 29.66
N ASN A 622 -8.42 2.59 29.85
CA ASN A 622 -8.77 3.20 31.12
C ASN A 622 -10.12 2.67 31.60
N SER A 623 -10.10 1.85 32.64
CA SER A 623 -11.30 1.24 33.21
C SER A 623 -12.27 2.27 33.79
N ARG A 624 -11.79 3.37 34.38
CA ARG A 624 -12.68 4.38 34.98
C ARG A 624 -13.42 5.16 33.92
N GLU A 625 -12.75 5.52 32.82
CA GLU A 625 -13.40 6.10 31.64
C GLU A 625 -14.46 5.18 31.05
N VAL A 626 -14.19 3.87 30.93
CA VAL A 626 -15.18 2.90 30.42
C VAL A 626 -16.46 2.94 31.27
N HIS A 627 -16.33 2.90 32.59
CA HIS A 627 -17.49 2.97 33.49
C HIS A 627 -18.26 4.29 33.36
N THR A 628 -17.56 5.42 33.23
CA THR A 628 -18.20 6.72 33.05
C THR A 628 -18.95 6.80 31.73
N VAL A 629 -18.36 6.32 30.63
CA VAL A 629 -19.00 6.27 29.30
C VAL A 629 -20.28 5.43 29.35
N VAL A 630 -20.22 4.24 29.97
CA VAL A 630 -21.41 3.38 30.14
C VAL A 630 -22.51 4.10 30.91
N ARG A 631 -22.18 4.77 32.03
CA ARG A 631 -23.15 5.55 32.83
C ARG A 631 -23.75 6.72 32.05
N LEU A 632 -22.95 7.41 31.24
CA LEU A 632 -23.42 8.51 30.39
C LEU A 632 -24.42 7.99 29.36
N VAL A 633 -24.11 6.86 28.70
CA VAL A 633 -25.03 6.23 27.75
C VAL A 633 -26.31 5.81 28.45
N GLU A 634 -26.20 5.08 29.56
CA GLU A 634 -27.33 4.60 30.35
C GLU A 634 -28.28 5.73 30.77
N LYS A 635 -27.75 6.85 31.28
CA LYS A 635 -28.57 7.94 31.83
C LYS A 635 -29.09 8.92 30.78
N HIS A 636 -28.33 9.19 29.71
CA HIS A 636 -28.60 10.35 28.85
C HIS A 636 -28.76 10.03 27.36
N TYR A 637 -28.20 8.91 26.88
CA TYR A 637 -28.08 8.65 25.45
C TYR A 637 -28.66 7.32 24.98
N HIS A 638 -29.12 6.43 25.88
CA HIS A 638 -29.60 5.09 25.53
C HIS A 638 -30.74 5.09 24.49
N SER A 639 -31.57 6.14 24.49
CA SER A 639 -32.69 6.35 23.57
C SER A 639 -32.37 7.29 22.40
N LYS A 640 -31.14 7.80 22.32
CA LYS A 640 -30.69 8.75 21.30
C LYS A 640 -29.72 8.10 20.33
N ASN A 641 -29.54 8.75 19.18
CA ASN A 641 -28.46 8.39 18.25
C ASN A 641 -27.14 8.98 18.78
N PHE A 642 -26.27 8.13 19.34
CA PHE A 642 -24.97 8.54 19.89
C PHE A 642 -23.82 7.76 19.24
N CYS A 643 -22.62 8.33 19.31
CA CYS A 643 -21.39 7.75 18.82
C CYS A 643 -20.29 7.93 19.88
N ILE A 644 -19.49 6.90 20.10
CA ILE A 644 -18.33 6.93 21.00
C ILE A 644 -17.08 6.74 20.15
N ILE A 645 -16.09 7.62 20.33
CA ILE A 645 -14.83 7.58 19.60
C ILE A 645 -13.69 7.49 20.60
N THR A 646 -12.76 6.56 20.40
CA THR A 646 -11.55 6.42 21.23
C THR A 646 -10.31 6.15 20.37
N PRO A 647 -9.13 6.68 20.70
CA PRO A 647 -7.91 6.43 19.92
C PRO A 647 -7.37 5.00 20.05
N TYR A 648 -7.67 4.31 21.15
CA TYR A 648 -7.07 2.99 21.46
C TYR A 648 -8.05 1.84 21.21
N ASP A 649 -7.61 0.83 20.47
CA ASP A 649 -8.44 -0.32 20.14
C ASP A 649 -8.78 -1.22 21.35
N PRO A 650 -7.89 -1.45 22.33
CA PRO A 650 -8.27 -2.12 23.59
C PRO A 650 -9.35 -1.35 24.36
N GLN A 651 -9.27 -0.01 24.39
CA GLN A 651 -10.30 0.83 25.01
C GLN A 651 -11.64 0.69 24.27
N ARG A 652 -11.64 0.73 22.93
CA ARG A 652 -12.85 0.50 22.11
C ARG A 652 -13.51 -0.83 22.47
N LYS A 653 -12.73 -1.91 22.50
CA LYS A 653 -13.21 -3.26 22.85
C LYS A 653 -13.74 -3.33 24.28
N ALA A 654 -13.07 -2.68 25.23
CA ALA A 654 -13.52 -2.64 26.62
C ALA A 654 -14.87 -1.93 26.75
N ILE A 655 -15.08 -0.81 26.05
CA ILE A 655 -16.35 -0.07 26.03
C ILE A 655 -17.46 -0.93 25.40
N GLU A 656 -17.21 -1.56 24.24
CA GLU A 656 -18.19 -2.44 23.58
C GLU A 656 -18.63 -3.59 24.48
N VAL A 657 -17.67 -4.26 25.14
CA VAL A 657 -17.95 -5.36 26.07
C VAL A 657 -18.75 -4.86 27.27
N ALA A 658 -18.42 -3.71 27.83
CA ALA A 658 -19.13 -3.15 28.98
C ALA A 658 -20.57 -2.73 28.63
N LEU A 659 -20.78 -2.08 27.48
CA LEU A 659 -22.12 -1.74 26.99
C LEU A 659 -22.97 -2.98 26.73
N ARG A 660 -22.37 -4.03 26.15
CA ARG A 660 -23.06 -5.30 25.90
C ARG A 660 -23.47 -5.98 27.19
N LYS A 661 -22.61 -6.00 28.21
CA LYS A 661 -22.94 -6.53 29.54
C LYS A 661 -24.07 -5.75 30.21
N ALA A 662 -24.16 -4.45 29.96
CA ALA A 662 -25.22 -3.59 30.47
C ALA A 662 -26.51 -3.60 29.63
N ASN A 663 -26.61 -4.47 28.61
CA ASN A 663 -27.74 -4.50 27.65
C ASN A 663 -28.01 -3.16 26.94
N LEU A 664 -26.97 -2.35 26.71
CA LEU A 664 -27.05 -1.07 26.02
C LEU A 664 -26.67 -1.18 24.53
N PRO A 665 -27.06 -0.22 23.68
CA PRO A 665 -26.60 -0.16 22.29
C PRO A 665 -25.07 -0.08 22.21
N TRP A 666 -24.43 -1.08 21.61
CA TRP A 666 -22.97 -1.22 21.57
C TRP A 666 -22.37 -1.07 20.16
N GLY A 667 -23.20 -0.98 19.11
CA GLY A 667 -22.76 -0.92 17.71
C GLY A 667 -22.12 0.42 17.28
N ASN A 668 -22.05 1.41 18.17
CA ASN A 668 -21.66 2.79 17.85
C ASN A 668 -20.32 3.22 18.49
N VAL A 669 -19.41 2.27 18.74
CA VAL A 669 -18.08 2.55 19.33
C VAL A 669 -17.02 2.38 18.25
N PHE A 670 -16.32 3.46 17.94
CA PHE A 670 -15.37 3.52 16.83
C PHE A 670 -13.98 3.91 17.30
N ASN A 671 -12.96 3.46 16.58
CA ASN A 671 -11.66 4.10 16.67
C ASN A 671 -11.61 5.34 15.77
N VAL A 672 -10.72 6.29 16.07
CA VAL A 672 -10.60 7.54 15.28
C VAL A 672 -10.36 7.23 13.79
N ASP A 673 -9.62 6.17 13.46
CA ASP A 673 -9.36 5.78 12.06
C ASP A 673 -10.63 5.34 11.31
N SER A 674 -11.52 4.64 11.99
CA SER A 674 -12.72 4.02 11.41
C SER A 674 -13.87 5.01 11.29
N PHE A 675 -13.82 6.13 12.02
CA PHE A 675 -14.87 7.14 12.02
C PHE A 675 -14.64 8.26 11.01
N GLN A 676 -13.47 8.32 10.38
CA GLN A 676 -13.17 9.36 9.39
C GLN A 676 -14.04 9.20 8.14
N GLY A 677 -14.73 10.29 7.76
CA GLY A 677 -15.70 10.35 6.66
C GLY A 677 -16.89 11.24 7.01
#